data_AF-A0A6A6VJL7-F1
#
_entry.id   AF-A0A6A6VJL7-F1
#
_cell.length_a   1.000
_cell.length_b   1.000
_cell.length_c   1.000
_cell.angle_alpha   90.00
_cell.angle_beta   90.00
_cell.angle_gamma   90.00
#
_symmetry.space_group_name_H-M   'P 1'
#
loop_
_entity.id
_entity.type
_entity.pdbx_description
1 polymer ?
#
loop_
_entity_poly.entity_id
_entity_poly.type
_entity_poly.pdbx_seq_one_letter_code
_entity_poly.pdbx_strand_id
1 'polypeptide(L)'
;MPAALKKVLGKLKPGSRSTPASDDESGITSPTASNGVPVGARNSTEFKHNGVAVDIGDSRSDINQIPPKTDSPRGSGIFSRRNESPGRHAALPTRAGSTKARSGSLSHGAAASPIRAVKEKLHIGDSSDDDVPLNRDGEPMSKNQLRKLEKQAEVEQRKKETEEKEREIERRRQEMAEQAERELTPEQKAKYGNIHPNSYAGDLVHEDRVLIKNLTAKDVGKEVIFRARIHHLRKMSAKFVFFVFRQQVATIQGVLLEHGDISKYMVYWAEHLSAETIVLVKGVLQEPQSRQGEVIGATIHDVEVAIHGLHVEAAVTEHMPFNVFEAETTQTEENEAIEKHQDHHHAKVTDRTRLHNRVLDLRTTTSQAIFRIQSGICHFFRKQLDSEGFVEIHTPKLQGGASESGASVFKVQYFGRGAFLAQSPQLPKQMAISADFGKVYEIGPVFRAENSNTYRHLTEYTGLDLEMQIEEHYHEVLRTLDRTFKGIFQGIYDNYREEIELVKRQFPHEDLVWLEETPIIPFAQAVRWLNESGWRDEDGNELPENEDLGTRDEIQLGKVIKEKLGTDYYVLDKFPRNARPFYAMPDPYNPEVTNAFDIFVRGQEILSGGQRIHDSKMLLDNMARLRMDPQTMEEYIQAFQWGAPPHGGGGIGLERILMLMLNLGNIRHASMFFRDPKSLPEKPIIKQLRHPEASTMHPPWEGKDRAAAGIDFQPVEKLIANYGDATNTSWLEPRTEIWRDEFTGAAVGFVPVDGFAITVGDPLCHESQLVKTITGYLRYIKKDRGLKPLWLLVNQVVEETLATKFNWRTFSVVAEQRVDPAHNPALNDSEIQKKIRKAEREGVKITDYPIGSPPPEEMRQKVDERVQDWLNNRKGKQVHLTNIRPWQDMEHRQYHIAVNGDGLIVAFVAMAQLSPDHGWQVKYSLDFPNAPGGAIEYIVTHALKVVAQGGATTVTFGGGASSKFTPGHNVKGARVKVLSKAYKAIATELKLTNKTEFREKLGATDDPSYICYPPHGLGPLAVKAILNFFGDESQEE
;
A
#
# COMPACT_ATOMS: atom_id res chain seq x y z
N MET A 1 -35.41 42.65 -11.40
CA MET A 1 -34.48 41.82 -12.19
C MET A 1 -33.73 42.66 -13.23
N PRO A 2 -32.39 42.63 -13.28
CA PRO A 2 -31.60 43.33 -14.29
C PRO A 2 -31.82 42.79 -15.71
N ALA A 3 -31.71 43.65 -16.72
CA ALA A 3 -31.97 43.30 -18.13
C ALA A 3 -31.04 42.21 -18.69
N ALA A 4 -29.82 42.07 -18.16
CA ALA A 4 -28.86 41.05 -18.57
C ALA A 4 -29.34 39.61 -18.27
N LEU A 5 -29.94 39.38 -17.10
CA LEU A 5 -30.41 38.05 -16.67
C LEU A 5 -31.55 37.53 -17.58
N LYS A 6 -32.47 38.42 -17.95
CA LYS A 6 -33.57 38.15 -18.89
C LYS A 6 -33.05 37.64 -20.25
N LYS A 7 -31.93 38.18 -20.73
CA LYS A 7 -31.33 37.86 -22.04
C LYS A 7 -30.61 36.50 -22.07
N VAL A 8 -30.16 35.99 -20.91
CA VAL A 8 -29.56 34.66 -20.77
C VAL A 8 -30.64 33.59 -20.60
N LEU A 9 -31.64 33.83 -19.74
CA LEU A 9 -32.74 32.89 -19.49
C LEU A 9 -33.63 32.67 -20.73
N GLY A 10 -33.81 33.68 -21.58
CA GLY A 10 -34.63 33.59 -22.79
C GLY A 10 -34.13 32.64 -23.89
N LYS A 11 -32.87 32.14 -23.81
CA LYS A 11 -32.32 31.19 -24.79
C LYS A 11 -32.57 29.71 -24.46
N LEU A 12 -33.33 29.43 -23.41
CA LEU A 12 -33.66 28.07 -22.96
C LEU A 12 -35.18 27.85 -22.97
N LYS A 13 -35.73 27.47 -24.13
CA LYS A 13 -37.09 26.89 -24.24
C LYS A 13 -37.01 25.46 -24.79
N PRO A 14 -37.88 24.54 -24.32
CA PRO A 14 -37.92 23.16 -24.80
C PRO A 14 -38.72 23.04 -26.10
N GLY A 15 -38.31 22.13 -26.98
CA GLY A 15 -39.13 21.67 -28.09
C GLY A 15 -39.87 20.38 -27.72
N SER A 16 -41.19 20.39 -27.82
CA SER A 16 -42.01 19.17 -27.77
C SER A 16 -43.30 19.35 -28.56
N ARG A 17 -43.60 18.40 -29.46
CA ARG A 17 -44.94 17.84 -29.65
C ARG A 17 -44.89 16.53 -30.44
N SER A 18 -45.57 15.56 -29.85
CA SER A 18 -46.04 14.24 -30.31
C SER A 18 -46.87 14.31 -31.62
N THR A 19 -47.30 13.24 -32.31
CA THR A 19 -47.99 11.99 -31.85
C THR A 19 -47.75 10.79 -32.85
N PRO A 20 -48.62 9.76 -33.05
CA PRO A 20 -48.25 8.35 -32.76
C PRO A 20 -48.48 7.34 -33.92
N ALA A 21 -48.19 6.05 -33.71
CA ALA A 21 -48.85 4.89 -34.36
C ALA A 21 -48.34 3.56 -33.77
N SER A 22 -49.05 2.47 -34.05
CA SER A 22 -48.90 1.15 -33.41
C SER A 22 -48.66 0.00 -34.42
N ASP A 23 -48.37 -1.16 -33.85
CA ASP A 23 -48.62 -2.54 -34.33
C ASP A 23 -47.76 -3.20 -35.44
N ASP A 24 -47.31 -4.40 -35.04
CA ASP A 24 -47.15 -5.69 -35.74
C ASP A 24 -46.08 -6.01 -36.82
N GLU A 25 -45.25 -6.97 -36.39
CA GLU A 25 -44.73 -8.19 -37.03
C GLU A 25 -44.41 -8.34 -38.54
N SER A 26 -43.27 -9.04 -38.73
CA SER A 26 -42.92 -9.94 -39.83
C SER A 26 -42.43 -9.34 -41.16
N GLY A 27 -41.44 -10.01 -41.79
CA GLY A 27 -40.91 -9.60 -43.10
C GLY A 27 -39.45 -10.00 -43.34
N ILE A 28 -39.24 -11.27 -43.74
CA ILE A 28 -37.93 -11.83 -44.10
C ILE A 28 -37.41 -11.27 -45.45
N THR A 29 -36.10 -11.48 -45.72
CA THR A 29 -35.38 -11.40 -47.01
C THR A 29 -34.94 -10.05 -47.59
N SER A 30 -33.60 -9.90 -47.70
CA SER A 30 -32.89 -9.23 -48.81
C SER A 30 -33.14 -10.00 -50.13
N PRO A 31 -32.92 -9.45 -51.36
CA PRO A 31 -31.53 -9.13 -51.78
C PRO A 31 -31.31 -8.04 -52.88
N THR A 32 -30.05 -7.59 -52.95
CA THR A 32 -29.24 -7.27 -54.16
C THR A 32 -29.71 -6.34 -55.31
N ALA A 33 -28.87 -5.33 -55.55
CA ALA A 33 -28.29 -4.94 -56.87
C ALA A 33 -29.23 -4.28 -57.92
N SER A 34 -28.76 -3.53 -58.92
CA SER A 34 -27.40 -3.44 -59.50
C SER A 34 -27.09 -2.09 -60.18
N ASN A 35 -25.77 -1.77 -60.23
CA ASN A 35 -24.96 -1.12 -61.29
C ASN A 35 -25.59 -0.18 -62.34
N GLY A 36 -24.93 0.96 -62.64
CA GLY A 36 -25.39 1.86 -63.70
C GLY A 36 -24.46 2.81 -64.50
N VAL A 37 -23.17 3.04 -64.18
CA VAL A 37 -22.17 3.71 -65.08
C VAL A 37 -22.54 5.17 -65.56
N PRO A 38 -21.76 5.94 -66.39
CA PRO A 38 -21.49 7.37 -66.06
C PRO A 38 -21.59 8.39 -67.25
N VAL A 39 -20.92 9.55 -67.09
CA VAL A 39 -20.42 10.53 -68.09
C VAL A 39 -21.22 11.82 -68.36
N GLY A 40 -20.50 12.95 -68.28
CA GLY A 40 -20.81 14.26 -68.89
C GLY A 40 -21.31 15.35 -67.92
N ALA A 41 -21.02 16.64 -68.04
CA ALA A 41 -20.06 17.43 -68.82
C ALA A 41 -20.20 18.92 -68.39
N ARG A 42 -19.07 19.61 -68.22
CA ARG A 42 -18.77 21.02 -68.61
C ARG A 42 -19.44 22.27 -67.98
N ASN A 43 -18.66 23.36 -68.09
CA ASN A 43 -18.95 24.82 -68.01
C ASN A 43 -19.14 25.47 -66.62
N SER A 44 -18.78 26.75 -66.38
CA SER A 44 -17.64 27.60 -66.81
C SER A 44 -17.83 29.05 -66.32
N THR A 45 -16.81 29.66 -65.70
CA THR A 45 -16.51 31.12 -65.62
C THR A 45 -15.13 31.24 -64.95
N GLU A 46 -14.19 32.16 -65.22
CA GLU A 46 -13.86 33.09 -66.29
C GLU A 46 -12.45 33.64 -65.93
N PHE A 47 -11.52 33.72 -66.90
CA PHE A 47 -10.44 34.72 -67.09
C PHE A 47 -9.45 35.08 -65.95
N LYS A 48 -8.12 35.22 -66.18
CA LYS A 48 -7.33 35.47 -67.42
C LYS A 48 -5.88 34.92 -67.33
N HIS A 49 -5.37 34.56 -68.52
CA HIS A 49 -3.97 34.50 -69.01
C HIS A 49 -2.94 35.50 -68.39
N ASN A 50 -1.60 35.35 -68.49
CA ASN A 50 -0.74 34.41 -69.26
C ASN A 50 0.74 34.40 -68.78
N GLY A 51 1.54 33.45 -69.29
CA GLY A 51 3.02 33.53 -69.39
C GLY A 51 3.78 32.79 -68.27
N VAL A 52 4.26 31.54 -68.39
CA VAL A 52 5.15 30.86 -69.38
C VAL A 52 6.65 31.04 -69.11
N ALA A 53 7.32 29.89 -68.95
CA ALA A 53 8.73 29.56 -69.22
C ALA A 53 9.84 29.73 -68.15
N VAL A 54 10.41 28.56 -67.77
CA VAL A 54 11.83 28.14 -67.98
C VAL A 54 12.92 28.51 -66.95
N ASP A 55 13.81 27.51 -66.77
CA ASP A 55 15.22 27.48 -66.32
C ASP A 55 15.68 27.56 -64.85
N ILE A 56 16.55 26.57 -64.54
CA ILE A 56 17.93 26.64 -64.00
C ILE A 56 18.23 27.73 -62.95
N GLY A 57 18.87 27.36 -61.82
CA GLY A 57 19.50 28.37 -60.95
C GLY A 57 20.14 27.85 -59.66
N ASP A 58 21.43 27.63 -59.73
CA ASP A 58 22.36 27.21 -58.67
C ASP A 58 22.61 28.27 -57.55
N SER A 59 22.91 27.78 -56.34
CA SER A 59 23.84 28.38 -55.33
C SER A 59 23.59 29.72 -54.56
N ARG A 60 23.82 29.62 -53.22
CA ARG A 60 24.56 30.53 -52.29
C ARG A 60 23.98 31.84 -51.68
N SER A 61 24.13 31.93 -50.34
CA SER A 61 24.47 33.10 -49.46
C SER A 61 23.55 34.34 -49.39
N ASP A 62 23.39 35.10 -48.29
CA ASP A 62 23.72 34.90 -46.85
C ASP A 62 22.96 35.92 -45.95
N ILE A 63 22.74 35.57 -44.68
CA ILE A 63 22.61 36.43 -43.46
C ILE A 63 21.70 37.70 -43.48
N ASN A 64 20.62 37.70 -42.66
CA ASN A 64 20.39 38.70 -41.58
C ASN A 64 19.12 38.49 -40.69
N GLN A 65 19.31 38.67 -39.36
CA GLN A 65 18.44 39.33 -38.36
C GLN A 65 17.15 38.72 -37.69
N ILE A 66 17.37 38.09 -36.52
CA ILE A 66 16.74 38.27 -35.16
C ILE A 66 15.20 38.02 -34.91
N PRO A 67 14.63 38.02 -33.66
CA PRO A 67 13.95 36.86 -33.03
C PRO A 67 12.44 37.15 -32.67
N PRO A 68 11.73 36.59 -31.63
CA PRO A 68 11.94 35.45 -30.71
C PRO A 68 10.71 34.51 -30.47
N LYS A 69 10.79 33.58 -29.48
CA LYS A 69 9.68 32.88 -28.74
C LYS A 69 8.80 31.87 -29.55
N THR A 70 8.05 30.89 -29.00
CA THR A 70 7.96 30.16 -27.71
C THR A 70 7.05 28.92 -27.90
N ASP A 71 7.27 27.86 -27.12
CA ASP A 71 6.26 26.91 -26.56
C ASP A 71 5.35 26.01 -27.43
N SER A 72 5.50 24.69 -27.20
CA SER A 72 4.51 23.76 -26.58
C SER A 72 3.09 23.56 -27.22
N PRO A 73 2.50 22.34 -27.24
CA PRO A 73 2.28 21.56 -26.01
C PRO A 73 2.21 20.00 -26.08
N ARG A 74 2.02 19.43 -24.87
CA ARG A 74 1.92 18.01 -24.46
C ARG A 74 0.60 17.30 -24.83
N GLY A 75 0.61 15.96 -24.77
CA GLY A 75 -0.55 15.11 -24.42
C GLY A 75 -0.51 13.70 -25.07
N SER A 76 -0.06 12.62 -24.41
CA SER A 76 -0.67 11.84 -23.30
C SER A 76 -1.78 10.84 -23.72
N GLY A 77 -1.49 9.53 -23.61
CA GLY A 77 -2.45 8.41 -23.66
C GLY A 77 -1.69 7.08 -23.55
N ILE A 78 -1.60 6.45 -22.37
CA ILE A 78 -2.58 5.52 -21.78
C ILE A 78 -2.94 4.37 -22.74
N PHE A 79 -2.22 3.24 -22.57
CA PHE A 79 -2.48 2.00 -23.28
C PHE A 79 -3.67 1.23 -22.69
N SER A 80 -4.52 0.70 -23.55
CA SER A 80 -5.52 -0.32 -23.23
C SER A 80 -5.07 -1.64 -23.85
N ARG A 81 -4.98 -2.71 -23.06
CA ARG A 81 -4.54 -4.03 -23.54
C ARG A 81 -5.70 -4.79 -24.21
N ARG A 82 -5.48 -5.23 -25.45
CA ARG A 82 -6.07 -6.45 -26.01
C ARG A 82 -4.97 -7.27 -26.69
N ASN A 83 -4.84 -8.53 -26.29
CA ASN A 83 -3.97 -9.49 -26.96
C ASN A 83 -4.71 -10.05 -28.19
N GLU A 84 -4.00 -10.18 -29.31
CA GLU A 84 -4.23 -11.23 -30.30
C GLU A 84 -2.93 -11.41 -31.12
N SER A 85 -2.47 -12.65 -31.29
CA SER A 85 -1.19 -12.99 -31.92
C SER A 85 -1.40 -13.83 -33.19
N PRO A 86 -0.69 -13.57 -34.30
CA PRO A 86 -0.63 -14.48 -35.44
C PRO A 86 0.75 -15.18 -35.55
N GLY A 87 0.76 -16.52 -35.70
CA GLY A 87 1.99 -17.32 -35.70
C GLY A 87 2.55 -17.78 -37.07
N ARG A 88 3.22 -18.95 -37.02
CA ARG A 88 3.74 -19.85 -38.11
C ARG A 88 5.17 -19.63 -38.63
N HIS A 89 5.99 -20.70 -38.66
CA HIS A 89 6.29 -21.60 -39.80
C HIS A 89 7.23 -22.75 -39.33
N ALA A 90 6.94 -24.05 -39.58
CA ALA A 90 7.38 -24.95 -40.68
C ALA A 90 8.75 -25.69 -40.41
N ALA A 91 9.03 -26.96 -40.78
CA ALA A 91 8.24 -28.09 -41.31
C ALA A 91 8.99 -29.46 -41.30
N LEU A 92 8.25 -30.59 -41.18
CA LEU A 92 8.40 -31.94 -41.84
C LEU A 92 9.74 -32.75 -41.71
N PRO A 93 9.85 -34.08 -42.07
CA PRO A 93 8.91 -34.93 -42.83
C PRO A 93 8.59 -36.39 -42.36
N THR A 94 7.35 -36.83 -42.66
CA THR A 94 6.88 -38.11 -43.26
C THR A 94 7.25 -39.54 -42.77
N ARG A 95 6.21 -40.39 -42.61
CA ARG A 95 6.00 -41.64 -43.38
C ARG A 95 4.50 -42.02 -43.44
N ALA A 96 4.02 -42.71 -44.48
CA ALA A 96 2.59 -42.93 -44.74
C ALA A 96 2.25 -44.29 -45.41
N GLY A 97 0.97 -44.69 -45.34
CA GLY A 97 0.35 -45.83 -46.05
C GLY A 97 -0.37 -46.83 -45.10
N SER A 98 -1.51 -47.46 -45.42
CA SER A 98 -2.40 -47.30 -46.59
C SER A 98 -3.80 -47.95 -46.40
N THR A 99 -4.87 -47.15 -46.51
CA THR A 99 -6.09 -47.33 -47.35
C THR A 99 -7.04 -48.56 -47.32
N LYS A 100 -8.35 -48.24 -47.37
CA LYS A 100 -9.53 -48.93 -47.99
C LYS A 100 -10.20 -50.12 -47.26
N ALA A 101 -11.48 -50.45 -47.44
CA ALA A 101 -12.76 -49.71 -47.70
C ALA A 101 -13.90 -50.70 -48.05
N ARG A 102 -15.15 -50.46 -47.57
CA ARG A 102 -16.51 -50.86 -48.08
C ARG A 102 -17.50 -50.88 -46.89
N SER A 103 -18.52 -50.02 -46.78
CA SER A 103 -19.79 -49.86 -47.53
C SER A 103 -20.83 -50.99 -47.29
N GLY A 104 -22.06 -50.75 -46.82
CA GLY A 104 -22.70 -49.50 -46.33
C GLY A 104 -24.24 -49.58 -46.26
N SER A 105 -24.90 -48.49 -45.82
CA SER A 105 -26.37 -48.22 -45.86
C SER A 105 -27.22 -49.14 -44.92
N LEU A 106 -28.20 -48.74 -44.10
CA LEU A 106 -29.10 -47.57 -43.90
C LEU A 106 -29.53 -47.55 -42.40
N SER A 107 -30.16 -46.54 -41.75
CA SER A 107 -30.61 -45.18 -42.11
C SER A 107 -30.65 -44.21 -40.87
N HIS A 108 -31.78 -43.53 -40.61
CA HIS A 108 -32.01 -42.43 -39.66
C HIS A 108 -32.02 -42.78 -38.16
N GLY A 109 -31.40 -41.90 -37.35
CA GLY A 109 -31.65 -41.76 -35.91
C GLY A 109 -30.96 -40.52 -35.36
N ALA A 110 -31.71 -39.49 -34.95
CA ALA A 110 -31.15 -38.24 -34.43
C ALA A 110 -30.68 -38.39 -32.96
N ALA A 111 -29.52 -37.81 -32.64
CA ALA A 111 -28.91 -37.96 -31.32
C ALA A 111 -29.60 -37.13 -30.23
N ALA A 112 -29.85 -37.75 -29.07
CA ALA A 112 -30.33 -37.08 -27.86
C ALA A 112 -29.16 -36.67 -26.95
N SER A 113 -29.25 -35.47 -26.38
CA SER A 113 -28.23 -34.83 -25.54
C SER A 113 -28.13 -35.48 -24.13
N PRO A 114 -26.96 -35.49 -23.45
CA PRO A 114 -26.70 -36.32 -22.25
C PRO A 114 -27.37 -35.85 -20.93
N ILE A 115 -28.49 -35.14 -21.02
CA ILE A 115 -29.27 -34.65 -19.87
C ILE A 115 -30.18 -35.75 -19.30
N ARG A 116 -30.52 -36.78 -20.11
CA ARG A 116 -31.49 -37.83 -19.71
C ARG A 116 -30.92 -38.82 -18.68
N ALA A 117 -29.61 -39.11 -18.73
CA ALA A 117 -28.95 -40.08 -17.85
C ALA A 117 -28.81 -39.63 -16.37
N VAL A 118 -28.96 -38.33 -16.09
CA VAL A 118 -28.90 -37.79 -14.72
C VAL A 118 -30.28 -37.85 -14.04
N LYS A 119 -31.37 -37.71 -14.81
CA LYS A 119 -32.73 -37.65 -14.27
C LYS A 119 -33.25 -39.00 -13.76
N GLU A 120 -32.73 -40.10 -14.29
CA GLU A 120 -33.15 -41.47 -13.95
C GLU A 120 -32.52 -42.00 -12.64
N LYS A 121 -31.42 -41.40 -12.18
CA LYS A 121 -30.69 -41.83 -10.97
C LYS A 121 -31.19 -41.24 -9.64
N LEU A 122 -32.13 -40.28 -9.67
CA LEU A 122 -32.49 -39.50 -8.47
C LEU A 122 -33.85 -39.84 -7.83
N HIS A 123 -34.70 -40.65 -8.45
CA HIS A 123 -35.94 -41.19 -7.82
C HIS A 123 -36.85 -40.12 -7.16
N ILE A 124 -36.93 -38.93 -7.75
CA ILE A 124 -37.88 -37.88 -7.32
C ILE A 124 -39.16 -38.08 -8.13
N GLY A 125 -40.24 -38.49 -7.46
CA GLY A 125 -41.58 -38.59 -8.04
C GLY A 125 -42.25 -37.23 -8.20
N ASP A 126 -43.30 -37.17 -9.03
CA ASP A 126 -44.03 -35.93 -9.32
C ASP A 126 -44.63 -35.28 -8.06
N SER A 127 -44.31 -34.02 -7.84
CA SER A 127 -45.08 -33.10 -7.00
C SER A 127 -44.93 -31.67 -7.51
N SER A 128 -46.07 -30.97 -7.54
CA SER A 128 -46.37 -29.60 -7.97
C SER A 128 -45.23 -28.55 -7.95
N ASP A 129 -45.22 -27.70 -8.98
CA ASP A 129 -44.66 -26.35 -8.93
C ASP A 129 -45.26 -25.55 -7.75
N ASP A 130 -44.40 -25.02 -6.87
CA ASP A 130 -44.35 -23.62 -6.43
C ASP A 130 -43.48 -23.49 -5.16
N ASP A 131 -42.19 -23.19 -5.33
CA ASP A 131 -41.37 -22.49 -4.32
C ASP A 131 -39.98 -22.10 -4.92
N VAL A 132 -39.96 -21.04 -5.73
CA VAL A 132 -38.69 -20.38 -6.10
C VAL A 132 -38.42 -19.29 -5.06
N PRO A 133 -37.36 -19.40 -4.23
CA PRO A 133 -37.18 -18.44 -3.14
C PRO A 133 -36.92 -17.04 -3.72
N LEU A 134 -37.78 -16.11 -3.30
CA LEU A 134 -37.82 -14.74 -3.78
C LEU A 134 -36.75 -13.88 -3.08
N ASN A 135 -36.28 -12.85 -3.76
CA ASN A 135 -35.45 -11.82 -3.15
C ASN A 135 -36.31 -10.90 -2.24
N ARG A 136 -35.65 -9.96 -1.54
CA ARG A 136 -36.33 -9.02 -0.61
C ARG A 136 -37.32 -8.05 -1.30
N ASP A 137 -37.34 -8.04 -2.63
CA ASP A 137 -38.19 -7.21 -3.47
C ASP A 137 -39.31 -8.03 -4.19
N GLY A 138 -39.42 -9.34 -3.88
CA GLY A 138 -40.47 -10.22 -4.40
C GLY A 138 -40.21 -10.85 -5.76
N GLU A 139 -38.98 -10.75 -6.29
CA GLU A 139 -38.62 -11.34 -7.59
C GLU A 139 -37.87 -12.68 -7.45
N PRO A 140 -37.96 -13.62 -8.42
CA PRO A 140 -37.22 -14.87 -8.39
C PRO A 140 -35.70 -14.66 -8.36
N MET A 141 -35.00 -15.27 -7.41
CA MET A 141 -33.55 -15.09 -7.28
C MET A 141 -32.77 -15.64 -8.49
N SER A 142 -31.76 -14.89 -8.91
CA SER A 142 -30.88 -15.33 -10.01
C SER A 142 -30.02 -16.54 -9.61
N LYS A 143 -29.63 -17.36 -10.60
CA LYS A 143 -28.76 -18.55 -10.39
C LYS A 143 -27.44 -18.24 -9.64
N ASN A 144 -26.91 -17.02 -9.77
CA ASN A 144 -25.70 -16.60 -9.04
C ASN A 144 -25.99 -16.19 -7.59
N GLN A 145 -27.18 -15.66 -7.28
CA GLN A 145 -27.61 -15.41 -5.90
C GLN A 145 -27.91 -16.72 -5.17
N LEU A 146 -28.62 -17.65 -5.83
CA LEU A 146 -28.89 -18.99 -5.32
C LEU A 146 -27.60 -19.72 -4.96
N ARG A 147 -26.63 -19.82 -5.88
CA ARG A 147 -25.30 -20.41 -5.60
C ARG A 147 -24.53 -19.73 -4.48
N LYS A 148 -24.71 -18.42 -4.28
CA LYS A 148 -24.05 -17.68 -3.19
C LYS A 148 -24.68 -18.02 -1.83
N LEU A 149 -26.02 -18.08 -1.77
CA LEU A 149 -26.76 -18.48 -0.58
C LEU A 149 -26.54 -19.96 -0.23
N GLU A 150 -26.56 -20.85 -1.23
CA GLU A 150 -26.24 -22.27 -1.10
C GLU A 150 -24.83 -22.45 -0.52
N LYS A 151 -23.82 -21.75 -1.06
CA LYS A 151 -22.46 -21.77 -0.52
C LYS A 151 -22.34 -21.14 0.87
N GLN A 152 -23.16 -20.14 1.20
CA GLN A 152 -23.21 -19.56 2.55
C GLN A 152 -23.86 -20.53 3.56
N ALA A 153 -24.95 -21.20 3.17
CA ALA A 153 -25.62 -22.22 3.97
C ALA A 153 -24.71 -23.44 4.17
N GLU A 154 -23.99 -23.89 3.15
CA GLU A 154 -23.00 -24.97 3.27
C GLU A 154 -21.86 -24.59 4.23
N VAL A 155 -21.36 -23.35 4.17
CA VAL A 155 -20.35 -22.85 5.11
C VAL A 155 -20.91 -22.74 6.53
N GLU A 156 -22.15 -22.27 6.70
CA GLU A 156 -22.79 -22.17 8.02
C GLU A 156 -23.10 -23.56 8.62
N GLN A 157 -23.53 -24.52 7.79
CA GLN A 157 -23.74 -25.90 8.20
C GLN A 157 -22.42 -26.56 8.60
N ARG A 158 -21.38 -26.47 7.77
CA ARG A 158 -20.02 -26.93 8.12
C ARG A 158 -19.52 -26.28 9.41
N LYS A 159 -19.80 -24.99 9.64
CA LYS A 159 -19.45 -24.30 10.89
C LYS A 159 -20.18 -24.90 12.09
N LYS A 160 -21.50 -25.14 11.99
CA LYS A 160 -22.28 -25.79 13.06
C LYS A 160 -21.79 -27.21 13.34
N GLU A 161 -21.53 -28.01 12.30
CA GLU A 161 -20.97 -29.37 12.43
C GLU A 161 -19.57 -29.37 13.06
N THR A 162 -18.73 -28.36 12.77
CA THR A 162 -17.43 -28.20 13.43
C THR A 162 -17.59 -27.79 14.90
N GLU A 163 -18.42 -26.79 15.20
CA GLU A 163 -18.70 -26.38 16.59
C GLU A 163 -19.29 -27.51 17.43
N GLU A 164 -20.13 -28.38 16.86
CA GLU A 164 -20.70 -29.53 17.55
C GLU A 164 -19.65 -30.61 17.84
N LYS A 165 -18.77 -30.91 16.87
CA LYS A 165 -17.62 -31.82 17.06
C LYS A 165 -16.64 -31.27 18.10
N GLU A 166 -16.33 -29.97 18.08
CA GLU A 166 -15.49 -29.32 19.09
C GLU A 166 -16.08 -29.45 20.49
N ARG A 167 -17.41 -29.25 20.65
CA ARG A 167 -18.10 -29.45 21.93
C ARG A 167 -18.08 -30.91 22.39
N GLU A 168 -18.22 -31.89 21.48
CA GLU A 168 -18.12 -33.31 21.85
C GLU A 168 -16.69 -33.69 22.29
N ILE A 169 -15.67 -33.21 21.56
CA ILE A 169 -14.26 -33.41 21.90
C ILE A 169 -13.95 -32.81 23.27
N GLU A 170 -14.38 -31.57 23.54
CA GLU A 170 -14.15 -30.90 24.81
C GLU A 170 -14.91 -31.58 25.97
N ARG A 171 -16.14 -32.08 25.75
CA ARG A 171 -16.85 -32.89 26.76
C ARG A 171 -16.10 -34.18 27.07
N ARG A 172 -15.66 -34.95 26.06
CA ARG A 172 -14.83 -36.15 26.27
C ARG A 172 -13.51 -35.84 26.96
N ARG A 173 -12.91 -34.68 26.68
CA ARG A 173 -11.68 -34.22 27.32
C ARG A 173 -11.88 -33.98 28.82
N GLN A 174 -13.00 -33.37 29.20
CA GLN A 174 -13.39 -33.16 30.60
C GLN A 174 -13.69 -34.49 31.30
N GLU A 175 -14.50 -35.37 30.69
CA GLU A 175 -14.78 -36.73 31.17
C GLU A 175 -13.48 -37.53 31.41
N MET A 176 -12.54 -37.49 30.45
CA MET A 176 -11.24 -38.16 30.56
C MET A 176 -10.32 -37.53 31.60
N ALA A 177 -10.36 -36.21 31.81
CA ALA A 177 -9.59 -35.52 32.84
C ALA A 177 -10.10 -35.84 34.25
N GLU A 178 -11.42 -35.88 34.46
CA GLU A 178 -12.01 -36.30 35.73
C GLU A 178 -11.67 -37.75 36.08
N GLN A 179 -11.71 -38.66 35.09
CA GLN A 179 -11.31 -40.04 35.31
C GLN A 179 -9.80 -40.15 35.58
N ALA A 180 -8.96 -39.40 34.85
CA ALA A 180 -7.52 -39.35 35.08
C ALA A 180 -7.19 -38.93 36.52
N GLU A 181 -7.92 -37.95 37.08
CA GLU A 181 -7.72 -37.51 38.46
C GLU A 181 -8.13 -38.56 39.52
N ARG A 182 -8.98 -39.53 39.16
CA ARG A 182 -9.41 -40.63 40.04
C ARG A 182 -8.59 -41.91 39.87
N GLU A 183 -8.13 -42.21 38.66
CA GLU A 183 -7.47 -43.48 38.31
C GLU A 183 -5.92 -43.42 38.30
N LEU A 184 -5.30 -42.24 38.15
CA LEU A 184 -3.83 -42.15 38.03
C LEU A 184 -3.11 -42.19 39.38
N THR A 185 -1.99 -42.91 39.42
CA THR A 185 -1.02 -42.79 40.51
C THR A 185 -0.29 -41.44 40.45
N PRO A 186 0.28 -40.95 41.57
CA PRO A 186 1.08 -39.72 41.57
C PRO A 186 2.25 -39.76 40.58
N GLU A 187 2.89 -40.94 40.45
CA GLU A 187 4.00 -41.20 39.52
C GLU A 187 3.56 -41.09 38.06
N GLN A 188 2.38 -41.63 37.70
CA GLN A 188 1.84 -41.47 36.35
C GLN A 188 1.38 -40.02 36.07
N LYS A 189 0.83 -39.33 37.08
CA LYS A 189 0.43 -37.90 36.96
C LYS A 189 1.65 -36.99 36.78
N ALA A 190 2.82 -37.34 37.32
CA ALA A 190 4.05 -36.58 37.16
C ALA A 190 4.67 -36.67 35.75
N LYS A 191 4.34 -37.68 34.95
CA LYS A 191 4.96 -37.93 33.63
C LYS A 191 4.48 -37.02 32.51
N TYR A 192 3.36 -36.31 32.68
CA TYR A 192 2.83 -35.46 31.63
C TYR A 192 2.04 -34.26 32.17
N GLY A 193 1.74 -33.31 31.29
CA GLY A 193 0.97 -32.10 31.61
C GLY A 193 1.70 -30.82 31.19
N ASN A 194 1.36 -29.71 31.85
CA ASN A 194 1.89 -28.39 31.53
C ASN A 194 2.92 -27.95 32.58
N ILE A 195 4.10 -27.53 32.15
CA ILE A 195 5.07 -26.84 33.01
C ILE A 195 4.56 -25.41 33.26
N HIS A 196 4.57 -24.98 34.51
CA HIS A 196 4.14 -23.64 34.86
C HIS A 196 5.10 -22.59 34.27
N PRO A 197 4.64 -21.48 33.66
CA PRO A 197 5.52 -20.53 32.98
C PRO A 197 6.64 -19.97 33.87
N ASN A 198 6.38 -19.82 35.18
CA ASN A 198 7.36 -19.33 36.15
C ASN A 198 8.31 -20.41 36.71
N SER A 199 8.27 -21.65 36.22
CA SER A 199 9.15 -22.74 36.70
C SER A 199 10.64 -22.47 36.48
N TYR A 200 11.00 -21.56 35.58
CA TYR A 200 12.39 -21.16 35.32
C TYR A 200 12.95 -20.12 36.30
N ALA A 201 12.13 -19.63 37.24
CA ALA A 201 12.54 -18.73 38.31
C ALA A 201 12.69 -19.42 39.68
N GLY A 202 12.55 -20.76 39.72
CA GLY A 202 12.81 -21.59 40.89
C GLY A 202 14.25 -22.07 40.98
N ASP A 203 14.49 -23.08 41.83
CA ASP A 203 15.82 -23.66 42.04
C ASP A 203 16.38 -24.33 40.77
N LEU A 204 17.70 -24.28 40.61
CA LEU A 204 18.41 -24.92 39.51
C LEU A 204 18.39 -26.44 39.68
N VAL A 205 17.60 -27.13 38.85
CA VAL A 205 17.42 -28.60 38.90
C VAL A 205 18.65 -29.38 38.39
N HIS A 206 19.56 -28.72 37.66
CA HIS A 206 20.78 -29.33 37.08
C HIS A 206 20.56 -30.59 36.22
N GLU A 207 19.35 -30.75 35.66
CA GLU A 207 18.99 -31.82 34.73
C GLU A 207 19.69 -31.61 33.37
N ASP A 208 20.48 -32.59 32.93
CA ASP A 208 21.19 -32.51 31.65
C ASP A 208 20.22 -32.63 30.46
N ARG A 209 20.46 -31.81 29.43
CA ARG A 209 19.55 -31.66 28.29
C ARG A 209 20.31 -31.74 26.97
N VAL A 210 20.08 -32.82 26.25
CA VAL A 210 20.78 -33.15 25.01
C VAL A 210 20.17 -32.43 23.80
N LEU A 211 21.01 -32.18 22.78
CA LEU A 211 20.55 -31.69 21.48
C LEU A 211 20.20 -32.87 20.59
N ILE A 212 19.08 -32.80 19.86
CA ILE A 212 18.61 -33.90 18.99
C ILE A 212 19.68 -34.28 17.96
N LYS A 213 20.36 -33.28 17.38
CA LYS A 213 21.42 -33.48 16.38
C LYS A 213 22.67 -34.22 16.89
N ASN A 214 22.81 -34.39 18.21
CA ASN A 214 23.94 -35.09 18.81
C ASN A 214 23.62 -36.57 19.12
N LEU A 215 22.37 -37.01 18.91
CA LEU A 215 21.92 -38.38 19.20
C LEU A 215 22.27 -39.31 18.05
N THR A 216 22.77 -40.51 18.38
CA THR A 216 23.23 -41.51 17.39
C THR A 216 22.86 -42.92 17.83
N ALA A 217 23.00 -43.91 16.94
CA ALA A 217 22.91 -45.33 17.29
C ALA A 217 23.79 -45.79 18.47
N LYS A 218 24.87 -45.05 18.82
CA LYS A 218 25.71 -45.35 20.00
C LYS A 218 25.05 -44.98 21.34
N ASP A 219 23.91 -44.31 21.29
CA ASP A 219 23.16 -43.81 22.45
C ASP A 219 21.90 -44.65 22.74
N VAL A 220 21.64 -45.70 21.96
CA VAL A 220 20.58 -46.68 22.20
C VAL A 220 20.69 -47.26 23.62
N GLY A 221 19.53 -47.35 24.30
CA GLY A 221 19.40 -47.77 25.69
C GLY A 221 19.64 -46.67 26.73
N LYS A 222 20.12 -45.48 26.34
CA LYS A 222 20.28 -44.34 27.27
C LYS A 222 18.96 -43.61 27.47
N GLU A 223 18.71 -43.15 28.69
CA GLU A 223 17.69 -42.14 28.97
C GLU A 223 18.19 -40.78 28.48
N VAL A 224 17.34 -40.06 27.74
CA VAL A 224 17.61 -38.74 27.17
C VAL A 224 16.49 -37.77 27.52
N ILE A 225 16.87 -36.51 27.73
CA ILE A 225 15.95 -35.41 28.01
C ILE A 225 16.26 -34.26 27.06
N PHE A 226 15.27 -33.80 26.30
CA PHE A 226 15.46 -32.73 25.32
C PHE A 226 14.22 -31.85 25.16
N ARG A 227 14.45 -30.59 24.79
CA ARG A 227 13.42 -29.61 24.45
C ARG A 227 13.24 -29.54 22.93
N ALA A 228 12.02 -29.74 22.45
CA ALA A 228 11.71 -29.72 21.02
C ALA A 228 10.34 -29.11 20.72
N ARG A 229 10.06 -28.84 19.45
CA ARG A 229 8.68 -28.64 18.97
C ARG A 229 8.11 -29.95 18.48
N ILE A 230 6.82 -30.19 18.72
CA ILE A 230 6.05 -31.18 17.97
C ILE A 230 5.97 -30.68 16.53
N HIS A 231 6.67 -31.32 15.59
CA HIS A 231 6.66 -30.92 14.18
C HIS A 231 5.46 -31.51 13.45
N HIS A 232 5.21 -32.79 13.69
CA HIS A 232 4.05 -33.53 13.23
C HIS A 232 3.71 -34.60 14.27
N LEU A 233 2.46 -35.03 14.35
CA LEU A 233 2.06 -36.20 15.14
C LEU A 233 1.08 -37.06 14.34
N ARG A 234 1.13 -38.38 14.54
CA ARG A 234 0.23 -39.34 13.87
C ARG A 234 -0.37 -40.28 14.92
N LYS A 235 -1.67 -40.13 15.15
CA LYS A 235 -2.48 -41.09 15.91
C LYS A 235 -2.58 -42.40 15.12
N MET A 236 -2.16 -43.49 15.74
CA MET A 236 -2.22 -44.83 15.14
C MET A 236 -3.33 -45.69 15.77
N SER A 237 -3.50 -45.58 17.09
CA SER A 237 -4.62 -46.17 17.83
C SER A 237 -4.84 -45.41 19.14
N ALA A 238 -5.90 -45.74 19.89
CA ALA A 238 -6.14 -45.18 21.23
C ALA A 238 -5.02 -45.51 22.27
N LYS A 239 -4.08 -46.39 21.92
CA LYS A 239 -2.95 -46.80 22.77
C LYS A 239 -1.59 -46.34 22.21
N PHE A 240 -1.57 -45.71 21.04
CA PHE A 240 -0.34 -45.57 20.25
C PHE A 240 -0.32 -44.32 19.37
N VAL A 241 0.68 -43.45 19.61
CA VAL A 241 0.88 -42.17 18.91
C VAL A 241 2.35 -42.01 18.54
N PHE A 242 2.60 -41.66 17.27
CA PHE A 242 3.91 -41.21 16.82
C PHE A 242 4.02 -39.69 16.88
N PHE A 243 5.18 -39.20 17.28
CA PHE A 243 5.59 -37.81 17.20
C PHE A 243 6.81 -37.69 16.28
N VAL A 244 6.89 -36.59 15.53
CA VAL A 244 8.15 -36.11 14.97
C VAL A 244 8.51 -34.87 15.77
N PHE A 245 9.62 -34.92 16.50
CA PHE A 245 10.13 -33.78 17.26
C PHE A 245 11.16 -33.04 16.41
N ARG A 246 11.04 -31.70 16.31
CA ARG A 246 12.02 -30.83 15.64
C ARG A 246 12.75 -29.94 16.63
N GLN A 247 14.07 -29.89 16.51
CA GLN A 247 14.93 -28.91 17.15
C GLN A 247 15.81 -28.27 16.07
N GLN A 248 15.45 -27.06 15.65
CA GLN A 248 16.11 -26.33 14.56
C GLN A 248 16.10 -27.11 13.23
N VAL A 249 17.27 -27.51 12.71
CA VAL A 249 17.43 -28.27 11.46
C VAL A 249 17.24 -29.78 11.65
N ALA A 250 17.27 -30.28 12.89
CA ALA A 250 17.19 -31.72 13.17
C ALA A 250 15.78 -32.16 13.57
N THR A 251 15.38 -33.33 13.10
CA THR A 251 14.15 -34.04 13.49
C THR A 251 14.44 -35.49 13.92
N ILE A 252 13.68 -35.99 14.89
CA ILE A 252 13.72 -37.37 15.38
C ILE A 252 12.30 -37.89 15.63
N GLN A 253 12.10 -39.19 15.45
CA GLN A 253 10.83 -39.84 15.79
C GLN A 253 10.74 -40.14 17.29
N GLY A 254 9.58 -39.86 17.86
CA GLY A 254 9.18 -40.24 19.21
C GLY A 254 7.98 -41.18 19.17
N VAL A 255 7.99 -42.17 20.07
CA VAL A 255 7.02 -43.25 20.13
C VAL A 255 6.37 -43.25 21.51
N LEU A 256 5.05 -43.02 21.56
CA LEU A 256 4.27 -43.09 22.78
C LEU A 256 3.31 -44.29 22.71
N LEU A 257 3.61 -45.33 23.49
CA LEU A 257 2.83 -46.57 23.56
C LEU A 257 2.37 -46.82 25.01
N GLU A 258 1.08 -47.09 25.19
CA GLU A 258 0.53 -47.50 26.48
C GLU A 258 1.15 -48.83 26.94
N HIS A 259 1.86 -48.79 28.07
CA HIS A 259 2.40 -49.96 28.75
C HIS A 259 2.58 -49.59 30.23
N GLY A 260 2.04 -50.40 31.16
CA GLY A 260 2.15 -50.27 32.63
C GLY A 260 2.23 -48.84 33.20
N ASP A 261 3.44 -48.30 33.16
CA ASP A 261 3.89 -46.99 33.62
C ASP A 261 3.38 -45.77 32.80
N ILE A 262 2.90 -45.99 31.57
CA ILE A 262 2.29 -45.01 30.67
C ILE A 262 0.80 -45.33 30.52
N SER A 263 -0.05 -44.40 30.94
CA SER A 263 -1.50 -44.60 30.99
C SER A 263 -2.22 -44.24 29.68
N LYS A 264 -3.39 -44.85 29.45
CA LYS A 264 -4.39 -44.41 28.44
C LYS A 264 -4.66 -42.90 28.48
N TYR A 265 -4.60 -42.27 29.65
CA TYR A 265 -4.83 -40.84 29.85
C TYR A 265 -3.68 -39.97 29.31
N MET A 266 -2.43 -40.39 29.49
CA MET A 266 -1.26 -39.72 28.91
C MET A 266 -1.31 -39.79 27.38
N VAL A 267 -1.63 -40.96 26.81
CA VAL A 267 -1.78 -41.14 25.35
C VAL A 267 -2.90 -40.26 24.81
N TYR A 268 -4.08 -40.28 25.45
CA TYR A 268 -5.22 -39.45 25.06
C TYR A 268 -4.96 -37.94 25.20
N TRP A 269 -4.22 -37.50 26.22
CA TRP A 269 -3.79 -36.11 26.34
C TRP A 269 -2.80 -35.72 25.22
N ALA A 270 -1.82 -36.58 24.95
CA ALA A 270 -0.74 -36.29 24.01
C ALA A 270 -1.22 -36.24 22.54
N GLU A 271 -2.20 -37.05 22.15
CA GLU A 271 -2.77 -37.02 20.78
C GLU A 271 -3.56 -35.74 20.46
N HIS A 272 -3.96 -34.96 21.47
CA HIS A 272 -4.67 -33.69 21.32
C HIS A 272 -3.74 -32.46 21.42
N LEU A 273 -2.41 -32.65 21.52
CA LEU A 273 -1.46 -31.54 21.46
C LEU A 273 -1.37 -30.97 20.04
N SER A 274 -1.33 -29.66 19.89
CA SER A 274 -1.16 -29.04 18.58
C SER A 274 0.28 -29.20 18.07
N ALA A 275 0.46 -29.34 16.76
CA ALA A 275 1.77 -29.12 16.12
C ALA A 275 2.31 -27.72 16.48
N GLU A 276 3.62 -27.55 16.39
CA GLU A 276 4.42 -26.41 16.87
C GLU A 276 4.47 -26.17 18.39
N THR A 277 3.69 -26.90 19.21
CA THR A 277 3.81 -26.88 20.68
C THR A 277 5.24 -27.21 21.12
N ILE A 278 5.80 -26.43 22.05
CA ILE A 278 7.11 -26.71 22.66
C ILE A 278 6.91 -27.68 23.83
N VAL A 279 7.65 -28.78 23.78
CA VAL A 279 7.63 -29.84 24.79
C VAL A 279 9.03 -30.13 25.32
N LEU A 280 9.09 -30.47 26.62
CA LEU A 280 10.17 -31.19 27.23
C LEU A 280 9.85 -32.69 27.12
N VAL A 281 10.73 -33.44 26.45
CA VAL A 281 10.59 -34.88 26.24
C VAL A 281 11.62 -35.59 27.11
N LYS A 282 11.17 -36.61 27.84
CA LYS A 282 12.02 -37.57 28.56
C LYS A 282 11.72 -38.96 28.01
N GLY A 283 12.73 -39.73 27.66
CA GLY A 283 12.55 -41.05 27.06
C GLY A 283 13.84 -41.84 26.92
N VAL A 284 13.73 -43.07 26.42
CA VAL A 284 14.88 -43.95 26.17
C VAL A 284 15.09 -44.09 24.66
N LEU A 285 16.32 -43.98 24.18
CA LEU A 285 16.62 -44.23 22.76
C LEU A 285 16.56 -45.73 22.43
N GLN A 286 15.95 -46.05 21.29
CA GLN A 286 15.84 -47.42 20.77
C GLN A 286 16.08 -47.47 19.26
N GLU A 287 16.37 -48.66 18.75
CA GLU A 287 16.43 -48.92 17.31
C GLU A 287 15.02 -48.78 16.68
N PRO A 288 14.87 -48.21 15.47
CA PRO A 288 13.58 -48.04 14.83
C PRO A 288 12.88 -49.37 14.54
N GLN A 289 11.65 -49.55 15.04
CA GLN A 289 10.84 -50.74 14.75
C GLN A 289 10.21 -50.72 13.34
N SER A 290 10.82 -50.00 12.39
CA SER A 290 10.36 -49.85 11.02
C SER A 290 10.69 -51.11 10.20
N ARG A 291 9.87 -51.43 9.18
CA ARG A 291 10.13 -52.58 8.28
C ARG A 291 11.43 -52.46 7.47
N GLN A 292 12.04 -51.28 7.46
CA GLN A 292 13.26 -50.94 6.72
C GLN A 292 14.45 -50.68 7.66
N GLY A 293 14.27 -50.76 8.99
CA GLY A 293 15.29 -50.44 9.99
C GLY A 293 15.56 -48.95 10.22
N GLU A 294 15.01 -48.08 9.38
CA GLU A 294 15.26 -46.63 9.40
C GLU A 294 13.96 -45.80 9.44
N VAL A 295 14.06 -44.54 9.89
CA VAL A 295 12.99 -43.54 9.90
C VAL A 295 13.22 -42.51 8.79
N ILE A 296 12.70 -42.77 7.59
CA ILE A 296 12.91 -41.90 6.40
C ILE A 296 12.35 -40.47 6.60
N GLY A 297 11.28 -40.31 7.40
CA GLY A 297 10.60 -39.02 7.63
C GLY A 297 11.22 -38.09 8.69
N ALA A 298 12.42 -38.42 9.20
CA ALA A 298 13.16 -37.61 10.16
C ALA A 298 14.61 -37.42 9.67
N THR A 299 15.39 -36.46 10.19
CA THR A 299 16.83 -36.34 9.83
C THR A 299 17.69 -37.34 10.58
N ILE A 300 17.29 -37.72 11.80
CA ILE A 300 17.88 -38.82 12.55
C ILE A 300 17.13 -40.09 12.14
N HIS A 301 17.77 -40.90 11.31
CA HIS A 301 17.17 -42.07 10.66
C HIS A 301 17.37 -43.37 11.45
N ASP A 302 18.45 -43.45 12.25
CA ASP A 302 19.02 -44.65 12.86
C ASP A 302 18.52 -44.94 14.29
N VAL A 303 17.81 -43.99 14.92
CA VAL A 303 17.25 -44.13 16.28
C VAL A 303 15.89 -43.44 16.41
N GLU A 304 15.07 -43.95 17.33
CA GLU A 304 13.82 -43.32 17.78
C GLU A 304 13.75 -43.25 19.32
N VAL A 305 12.87 -42.40 19.85
CA VAL A 305 12.73 -42.17 21.30
C VAL A 305 11.47 -42.86 21.82
N ALA A 306 11.61 -43.86 22.69
CA ALA A 306 10.52 -44.36 23.51
C ALA A 306 10.19 -43.31 24.59
N ILE A 307 9.05 -42.62 24.45
CA ILE A 307 8.68 -41.49 25.30
C ILE A 307 8.20 -42.01 26.66
N HIS A 308 8.88 -41.63 27.75
CA HIS A 308 8.52 -41.97 29.13
C HIS A 308 7.94 -40.78 29.92
N GLY A 309 8.20 -39.55 29.46
CA GLY A 309 7.61 -38.32 29.99
C GLY A 309 7.50 -37.26 28.90
N LEU A 310 6.44 -36.45 28.95
CA LEU A 310 6.13 -35.44 27.94
C LEU A 310 5.40 -34.25 28.58
N HIS A 311 6.07 -33.11 28.69
CA HIS A 311 5.52 -31.91 29.33
C HIS A 311 5.49 -30.73 28.37
N VAL A 312 4.37 -30.01 28.32
CA VAL A 312 4.22 -28.79 27.52
C VAL A 312 4.88 -27.62 28.25
N GLU A 313 5.87 -26.98 27.61
CA GLU A 313 6.49 -25.74 28.09
C GLU A 313 5.85 -24.50 27.45
N ALA A 314 5.36 -24.60 26.20
CA ALA A 314 4.62 -23.54 25.53
C ALA A 314 3.62 -24.11 24.51
N ALA A 315 2.33 -23.95 24.79
CA ALA A 315 1.23 -24.36 23.90
C ALA A 315 1.01 -23.36 22.75
N VAL A 316 0.38 -23.82 21.68
CA VAL A 316 -0.19 -22.95 20.64
C VAL A 316 -1.53 -22.41 21.16
N THR A 317 -1.68 -21.09 21.23
CA THR A 317 -2.87 -20.41 21.78
C THR A 317 -3.84 -19.88 20.72
N GLU A 318 -3.39 -19.74 19.47
CA GLU A 318 -4.16 -19.21 18.34
C GLU A 318 -3.96 -20.09 17.10
N HIS A 319 -4.93 -20.09 16.19
CA HIS A 319 -4.87 -20.88 14.96
C HIS A 319 -3.71 -20.43 14.05
N MET A 320 -2.81 -21.35 13.71
CA MET A 320 -1.66 -21.08 12.85
C MET A 320 -2.07 -20.96 11.37
N PRO A 321 -1.50 -20.01 10.60
CA PRO A 321 -1.86 -19.76 9.20
C PRO A 321 -1.50 -20.91 8.23
N PHE A 322 -0.60 -21.82 8.62
CA PHE A 322 -0.25 -23.08 7.93
C PHE A 322 0.51 -24.00 8.90
N ASN A 323 0.67 -25.29 8.57
CA ASN A 323 1.57 -26.17 9.32
C ASN A 323 3.00 -26.08 8.75
N VAL A 324 4.03 -26.05 9.61
CA VAL A 324 5.42 -25.98 9.14
C VAL A 324 5.84 -27.27 8.44
N PHE A 325 5.29 -28.43 8.83
CA PHE A 325 5.51 -29.70 8.11
C PHE A 325 5.03 -29.63 6.64
N GLU A 326 3.87 -29.02 6.39
CA GLU A 326 3.33 -28.80 5.05
C GLU A 326 4.13 -27.75 4.24
N ALA A 327 4.78 -26.80 4.92
CA ALA A 327 5.65 -25.80 4.29
C ALA A 327 7.05 -26.32 3.93
N GLU A 328 7.42 -27.50 4.45
CA GLU A 328 8.66 -28.24 4.14
C GLU A 328 8.45 -29.34 3.08
N THR A 329 7.20 -29.63 2.68
CA THR A 329 6.90 -30.62 1.62
C THR A 329 7.42 -30.12 0.26
N THR A 330 8.18 -30.96 -0.44
CA THR A 330 8.75 -30.63 -1.75
C THR A 330 7.73 -30.80 -2.87
N GLN A 331 7.97 -30.12 -4.00
CA GLN A 331 7.08 -30.22 -5.16
C GLN A 331 7.11 -31.60 -5.84
N THR A 332 8.19 -32.37 -5.67
CA THR A 332 8.28 -33.75 -6.16
C THR A 332 7.39 -34.67 -5.34
N GLU A 333 7.43 -34.57 -4.01
CA GLU A 333 6.57 -35.34 -3.10
C GLU A 333 5.08 -35.00 -3.30
N GLU A 334 4.75 -33.72 -3.53
CA GLU A 334 3.40 -33.26 -3.87
C GLU A 334 2.90 -33.89 -5.19
N ASN A 335 3.71 -33.85 -6.25
CA ASN A 335 3.37 -34.48 -7.53
C ASN A 335 3.18 -35.99 -7.39
N GLU A 336 4.07 -36.69 -6.67
CA GLU A 336 3.94 -38.12 -6.41
C GLU A 336 2.69 -38.47 -5.58
N ALA A 337 2.31 -37.65 -4.60
CA ALA A 337 1.10 -37.86 -3.81
C ALA A 337 -0.18 -37.69 -4.65
N ILE A 338 -0.19 -36.71 -5.55
CA ILE A 338 -1.27 -36.47 -6.53
C ILE A 338 -1.40 -37.67 -7.48
N GLU A 339 -0.28 -38.17 -8.05
CA GLU A 339 -0.27 -39.34 -8.93
C GLU A 339 -0.73 -40.63 -8.22
N LYS A 340 -0.48 -40.76 -6.92
CA LYS A 340 -0.89 -41.92 -6.10
C LYS A 340 -2.34 -41.86 -5.63
N HIS A 341 -3.14 -40.86 -6.05
CA HIS A 341 -4.54 -40.66 -5.64
C HIS A 341 -4.77 -40.71 -4.11
N GLN A 342 -3.81 -40.22 -3.32
CA GLN A 342 -4.01 -40.09 -1.87
C GLN A 342 -4.88 -38.88 -1.58
N ASP A 343 -6.03 -39.11 -0.93
CA ASP A 343 -7.13 -38.14 -0.77
C ASP A 343 -6.84 -37.11 0.34
N HIS A 344 -5.69 -36.45 0.24
CA HIS A 344 -5.23 -35.40 1.13
C HIS A 344 -5.00 -34.13 0.32
N HIS A 345 -5.79 -33.09 0.62
CA HIS A 345 -5.66 -31.75 0.05
C HIS A 345 -4.41 -31.03 0.60
N HIS A 346 -3.22 -31.55 0.33
CA HIS A 346 -1.95 -30.87 0.59
C HIS A 346 -1.75 -29.72 -0.41
N ALA A 347 -2.49 -28.63 -0.22
CA ALA A 347 -2.30 -27.42 -1.02
C ALA A 347 -1.00 -26.72 -0.61
N LYS A 348 0.02 -26.75 -1.50
CA LYS A 348 1.31 -26.07 -1.29
C LYS A 348 1.15 -24.66 -0.69
N VAL A 349 1.78 -24.45 0.46
CA VAL A 349 1.76 -23.15 1.16
C VAL A 349 2.46 -22.10 0.29
N THR A 350 1.68 -21.15 -0.25
CA THR A 350 2.24 -20.14 -1.18
C THR A 350 3.31 -19.28 -0.52
N ASP A 351 4.34 -18.88 -1.27
CA ASP A 351 5.40 -17.99 -0.78
C ASP A 351 4.85 -16.69 -0.21
N ARG A 352 3.72 -16.19 -0.76
CA ARG A 352 3.03 -15.03 -0.19
C ARG A 352 2.58 -15.32 1.24
N THR A 353 1.92 -16.44 1.50
CA THR A 353 1.47 -16.84 2.84
C THR A 353 2.66 -17.03 3.79
N ARG A 354 3.74 -17.68 3.32
CA ARG A 354 4.98 -17.88 4.08
C ARG A 354 5.62 -16.56 4.49
N LEU A 355 5.85 -15.67 3.53
CA LEU A 355 6.49 -14.37 3.73
C LEU A 355 5.65 -13.39 4.58
N HIS A 356 4.32 -13.44 4.53
CA HIS A 356 3.47 -12.63 5.41
C HIS A 356 3.48 -13.14 6.85
N ASN A 357 3.67 -14.44 7.06
CA ASN A 357 3.71 -15.09 8.38
C ASN A 357 5.14 -15.53 8.73
N ARG A 358 6.11 -14.64 8.49
CA ARG A 358 7.54 -14.95 8.42
C ARG A 358 8.10 -15.66 9.65
N VAL A 359 7.61 -15.37 10.86
CA VAL A 359 8.03 -16.05 12.11
C VAL A 359 7.76 -17.55 12.10
N LEU A 360 6.75 -18.01 11.36
CA LEU A 360 6.42 -19.43 11.22
C LEU A 360 7.24 -20.09 10.11
N ASP A 361 7.38 -19.40 8.97
CA ASP A 361 8.24 -19.81 7.85
C ASP A 361 9.73 -19.95 8.25
N LEU A 362 10.24 -19.04 9.09
CA LEU A 362 11.60 -19.10 9.65
C LEU A 362 11.83 -20.32 10.56
N ARG A 363 10.81 -21.10 10.90
CA ARG A 363 10.95 -22.37 11.62
C ARG A 363 11.20 -23.57 10.69
N THR A 364 10.97 -23.40 9.39
CA THR A 364 11.26 -24.46 8.40
C THR A 364 12.74 -24.81 8.44
N THR A 365 13.08 -26.10 8.32
CA THR A 365 14.47 -26.57 8.23
C THR A 365 15.25 -25.85 7.12
N THR A 366 14.63 -25.65 5.95
CA THR A 366 15.17 -24.85 4.84
C THR A 366 15.49 -23.40 5.24
N SER A 367 14.57 -22.66 5.88
CA SER A 367 14.86 -21.27 6.28
C SER A 367 15.92 -21.23 7.38
N GLN A 368 15.90 -22.18 8.32
CA GLN A 368 16.93 -22.34 9.34
C GLN A 368 18.33 -22.55 8.69
N ALA A 369 18.42 -23.33 7.62
CA ALA A 369 19.64 -23.54 6.87
C ALA A 369 20.10 -22.26 6.13
N ILE A 370 19.21 -21.60 5.37
CA ILE A 370 19.51 -20.34 4.65
C ILE A 370 20.14 -19.28 5.58
N PHE A 371 19.57 -19.08 6.78
CA PHE A 371 20.06 -18.06 7.70
C PHE A 371 21.31 -18.45 8.51
N ARG A 372 21.63 -19.75 8.62
CA ARG A 372 22.95 -20.21 9.09
C ARG A 372 24.03 -19.91 8.05
N ILE A 373 23.75 -20.20 6.78
CA ILE A 373 24.65 -19.88 5.66
C ILE A 373 24.84 -18.37 5.56
N GLN A 374 23.79 -17.54 5.72
CA GLN A 374 23.91 -16.09 5.77
C GLN A 374 24.89 -15.61 6.85
N SER A 375 24.77 -16.17 8.06
CA SER A 375 25.69 -15.87 9.17
C SER A 375 27.13 -16.30 8.84
N GLY A 376 27.29 -17.46 8.20
CA GLY A 376 28.57 -17.94 7.68
C GLY A 376 29.23 -16.99 6.68
N ILE A 377 28.46 -16.41 5.74
CA ILE A 377 28.97 -15.41 4.77
C ILE A 377 29.55 -14.21 5.52
N CYS A 378 28.82 -13.67 6.50
CA CYS A 378 29.30 -12.56 7.33
C CYS A 378 30.52 -12.93 8.18
N HIS A 379 30.65 -14.19 8.62
CA HIS A 379 31.83 -14.67 9.34
C HIS A 379 33.05 -14.77 8.43
N PHE A 380 32.93 -15.39 7.25
CA PHE A 380 34.05 -15.56 6.33
C PHE A 380 34.49 -14.25 5.66
N PHE A 381 33.56 -13.32 5.41
CA PHE A 381 33.90 -11.96 4.98
C PHE A 381 34.83 -11.27 5.99
N ARG A 382 34.44 -11.22 7.27
CA ARG A 382 35.30 -10.68 8.34
C ARG A 382 36.63 -11.42 8.41
N LYS A 383 36.59 -12.74 8.57
CA LYS A 383 37.78 -13.59 8.74
C LYS A 383 38.82 -13.38 7.64
N GLN A 384 38.39 -13.24 6.38
CA GLN A 384 39.33 -13.01 5.27
C GLN A 384 39.93 -11.59 5.34
N LEU A 385 39.13 -10.56 5.57
CA LEU A 385 39.61 -9.17 5.64
C LEU A 385 40.45 -8.90 6.90
N ASP A 386 40.10 -9.46 8.04
CA ASP A 386 40.89 -9.45 9.28
C ASP A 386 42.28 -10.06 9.03
N SER A 387 42.36 -11.16 8.27
CA SER A 387 43.63 -11.82 7.91
C SER A 387 44.51 -10.98 6.98
N GLU A 388 43.92 -10.01 6.27
CA GLU A 388 44.61 -9.08 5.38
C GLU A 388 44.86 -7.69 6.01
N GLY A 389 44.56 -7.55 7.30
CA GLY A 389 44.84 -6.36 8.10
C GLY A 389 43.83 -5.21 7.92
N PHE A 390 42.59 -5.51 7.55
CA PHE A 390 41.51 -4.51 7.52
C PHE A 390 40.98 -4.18 8.93
N VAL A 391 40.35 -3.01 9.07
CA VAL A 391 39.67 -2.56 10.29
C VAL A 391 38.16 -2.49 10.07
N GLU A 392 37.35 -3.13 10.93
CA GLU A 392 35.88 -2.95 10.94
C GLU A 392 35.54 -1.53 11.42
N ILE A 393 34.77 -0.79 10.61
CA ILE A 393 34.27 0.56 10.92
C ILE A 393 32.75 0.56 11.01
N HIS A 394 32.20 1.51 11.78
CA HIS A 394 30.76 1.71 11.91
C HIS A 394 30.40 3.14 11.57
N THR A 395 29.62 3.34 10.50
CA THR A 395 29.38 4.66 9.90
C THR A 395 27.94 5.14 10.14
N PRO A 396 27.71 6.45 10.30
CA PRO A 396 26.38 6.97 10.57
C PRO A 396 25.45 6.74 9.38
N LYS A 397 24.26 6.16 9.65
CA LYS A 397 23.23 5.91 8.63
C LYS A 397 22.25 7.07 8.47
N LEU A 398 22.36 8.10 9.31
CA LEU A 398 21.68 9.39 9.15
C LEU A 398 22.66 10.41 8.56
N GLN A 399 22.26 11.08 7.49
CA GLN A 399 23.06 12.05 6.74
C GLN A 399 22.33 13.40 6.63
N GLY A 400 23.09 14.49 6.58
CA GLY A 400 22.55 15.85 6.45
C GLY A 400 22.05 16.21 5.03
N GLY A 401 22.58 15.53 4.01
CA GLY A 401 22.24 15.70 2.60
C GLY A 401 22.06 14.38 1.86
N ALA A 402 21.64 14.44 0.60
CA ALA A 402 21.52 13.26 -0.26
C ALA A 402 22.87 12.92 -0.91
N SER A 403 23.42 11.74 -0.63
CA SER A 403 24.86 11.46 -0.77
C SER A 403 25.40 11.09 -2.15
N GLU A 404 24.57 10.73 -3.14
CA GLU A 404 25.08 10.15 -4.40
C GLU A 404 24.45 10.68 -5.69
N SER A 405 23.12 10.77 -5.79
CA SER A 405 22.45 10.84 -7.11
C SER A 405 21.31 11.85 -7.24
N GLY A 406 20.92 12.53 -6.16
CA GLY A 406 19.68 13.34 -6.12
C GLY A 406 18.40 12.52 -6.33
N ALA A 407 18.50 11.19 -6.43
CA ALA A 407 17.40 10.26 -6.55
C ALA A 407 16.68 10.05 -5.20
N SER A 408 15.69 9.16 -5.20
CA SER A 408 14.88 8.82 -4.03
C SER A 408 15.75 8.37 -2.84
N VAL A 409 15.87 9.27 -1.85
CA VAL A 409 16.42 9.02 -0.51
C VAL A 409 15.29 9.02 0.51
N PHE A 410 15.35 8.16 1.52
CA PHE A 410 14.37 8.19 2.61
C PHE A 410 14.65 9.40 3.50
N LYS A 411 13.68 10.33 3.56
CA LYS A 411 13.74 11.51 4.42
C LYS A 411 13.17 11.18 5.81
N VAL A 412 13.91 11.57 6.85
CA VAL A 412 13.55 11.40 8.27
C VAL A 412 13.39 12.79 8.89
N GLN A 413 12.40 12.95 9.78
CA GLN A 413 12.28 14.14 10.62
C GLN A 413 13.17 13.99 11.85
N TYR A 414 14.22 14.79 11.94
CA TYR A 414 15.26 14.70 12.95
C TYR A 414 15.25 15.97 13.80
N PHE A 415 14.57 15.96 14.95
CA PHE A 415 14.45 17.13 15.85
C PHE A 415 14.02 18.43 15.14
N GLY A 416 12.99 18.34 14.27
CA GLY A 416 12.46 19.49 13.52
C GLY A 416 13.25 19.89 12.27
N ARG A 417 14.47 19.36 12.06
CA ARG A 417 15.22 19.46 10.79
C ARG A 417 15.04 18.20 9.94
N GLY A 418 15.35 18.27 8.66
CA GLY A 418 15.41 17.09 7.79
C GLY A 418 16.74 16.34 7.97
N ALA A 419 16.68 15.03 7.88
CA ALA A 419 17.84 14.15 7.68
C ALA A 419 17.48 13.08 6.62
N PHE A 420 18.46 12.36 6.12
CA PHE A 420 18.28 11.30 5.12
C PHE A 420 18.91 9.99 5.60
N LEU A 421 18.38 8.85 5.15
CA LEU A 421 19.03 7.55 5.33
C LEU A 421 20.07 7.31 4.23
N ALA A 422 21.23 6.79 4.63
CA ALA A 422 22.37 6.56 3.76
C ALA A 422 22.08 5.48 2.68
N GLN A 423 22.31 5.83 1.40
CA GLN A 423 22.17 4.89 0.27
C GLN A 423 23.31 3.87 0.16
N SER A 424 24.40 4.12 0.87
CA SER A 424 25.62 3.32 0.96
C SER A 424 26.49 3.91 2.09
N PRO A 425 27.50 3.20 2.60
CA PRO A 425 28.57 3.79 3.41
C PRO A 425 29.69 4.43 2.54
N GLN A 426 29.44 4.75 1.26
CA GLN A 426 30.47 5.13 0.28
C GLN A 426 31.22 6.42 0.63
N LEU A 427 30.55 7.45 1.15
CA LEU A 427 31.25 8.68 1.56
C LEU A 427 32.10 8.43 2.83
N PRO A 428 31.55 7.89 3.94
CA PRO A 428 32.33 7.63 5.15
C PRO A 428 33.52 6.68 4.97
N LYS A 429 33.41 5.61 4.16
CA LYS A 429 34.55 4.68 3.97
C LYS A 429 35.72 5.31 3.22
N GLN A 430 35.47 6.20 2.26
CA GLN A 430 36.53 6.99 1.62
C GLN A 430 37.14 8.03 2.58
N MET A 431 36.32 8.69 3.41
CA MET A 431 36.83 9.61 4.44
C MET A 431 37.70 8.88 5.47
N ALA A 432 37.40 7.62 5.81
CA ALA A 432 38.27 6.80 6.66
C ALA A 432 39.63 6.50 5.99
N ILE A 433 39.66 6.25 4.68
CA ILE A 433 40.92 6.09 3.93
C ILE A 433 41.74 7.38 3.86
N SER A 434 41.07 8.54 3.75
CA SER A 434 41.69 9.86 3.89
C SER A 434 42.17 10.17 5.31
N ALA A 435 41.64 9.48 6.32
CA ALA A 435 42.03 9.59 7.73
C ALA A 435 43.00 8.46 8.14
N ASP A 436 43.88 8.05 7.23
CA ASP A 436 44.99 7.10 7.44
C ASP A 436 44.62 5.68 7.90
N PHE A 437 43.35 5.25 7.84
CA PHE A 437 42.98 3.88 8.26
C PHE A 437 43.52 2.77 7.35
N GLY A 438 44.04 3.09 6.15
CA GLY A 438 44.71 2.14 5.24
C GLY A 438 43.77 1.16 4.53
N LYS A 439 43.04 0.33 5.29
CA LYS A 439 42.10 -0.69 4.81
C LYS A 439 40.92 -0.80 5.77
N VAL A 440 39.69 -0.60 5.28
CA VAL A 440 38.47 -0.60 6.11
C VAL A 440 37.37 -1.48 5.52
N TYR A 441 36.56 -2.09 6.40
CA TYR A 441 35.31 -2.73 6.00
C TYR A 441 34.16 -2.37 6.94
N GLU A 442 32.93 -2.51 6.46
CA GLU A 442 31.72 -2.37 7.27
C GLU A 442 30.69 -3.44 6.89
N ILE A 443 30.01 -3.99 7.90
CA ILE A 443 28.78 -4.77 7.72
C ILE A 443 27.64 -3.97 8.35
N GLY A 444 26.71 -3.48 7.54
CA GLY A 444 25.66 -2.57 8.02
C GLY A 444 24.47 -2.40 7.07
N PRO A 445 23.38 -1.76 7.53
CA PRO A 445 22.18 -1.56 6.73
C PRO A 445 22.39 -0.50 5.64
N VAL A 446 21.76 -0.73 4.49
CA VAL A 446 21.82 0.09 3.29
C VAL A 446 20.40 0.34 2.77
N PHE A 447 20.08 1.59 2.41
CA PHE A 447 18.71 2.03 2.13
C PHE A 447 18.52 2.55 0.69
N ARG A 448 17.64 1.91 -0.09
CA ARG A 448 17.28 2.33 -1.45
C ARG A 448 15.80 2.74 -1.47
N ALA A 449 15.48 4.03 -1.65
CA ALA A 449 14.10 4.51 -1.65
C ALA A 449 13.43 4.49 -3.04
N GLU A 450 13.99 3.74 -3.99
CA GLU A 450 13.38 3.49 -5.28
C GLU A 450 12.13 2.61 -5.15
N ASN A 451 11.05 2.96 -5.86
CA ASN A 451 9.81 2.18 -5.86
C ASN A 451 9.92 0.96 -6.79
N SER A 452 10.94 0.14 -6.58
CA SER A 452 11.26 -1.05 -7.37
C SER A 452 10.79 -2.31 -6.63
N ASN A 453 9.70 -2.91 -7.10
CA ASN A 453 9.13 -4.12 -6.49
C ASN A 453 9.32 -5.34 -7.40
N THR A 454 10.56 -5.82 -7.47
CA THR A 454 10.97 -6.99 -8.27
C THR A 454 11.29 -8.19 -7.37
N TYR A 455 11.79 -9.29 -7.95
CA TYR A 455 12.34 -10.42 -7.20
C TYR A 455 13.81 -10.22 -6.77
N ARG A 456 14.50 -9.17 -7.26
CA ARG A 456 15.92 -8.87 -7.01
C ARG A 456 16.19 -7.64 -6.13
N HIS A 457 15.17 -6.83 -5.82
CA HIS A 457 15.33 -5.57 -5.08
C HIS A 457 14.63 -5.57 -3.72
N LEU A 458 15.26 -4.88 -2.76
CA LEU A 458 14.75 -4.56 -1.42
C LEU A 458 14.97 -3.05 -1.18
N THR A 459 14.16 -2.44 -0.31
CA THR A 459 14.34 -1.02 0.07
C THR A 459 15.29 -0.83 1.26
N GLU A 460 15.51 -1.89 2.03
CA GLU A 460 16.51 -2.00 3.10
C GLU A 460 17.15 -3.39 2.99
N TYR A 461 18.48 -3.44 2.96
CA TYR A 461 19.28 -4.67 2.86
C TYR A 461 20.60 -4.52 3.62
N THR A 462 21.36 -5.60 3.77
CA THR A 462 22.67 -5.58 4.46
C THR A 462 23.81 -5.46 3.45
N GLY A 463 24.58 -4.38 3.54
CA GLY A 463 25.82 -4.20 2.79
C GLY A 463 26.99 -4.86 3.52
N LEU A 464 27.87 -5.52 2.74
CA LEU A 464 29.24 -5.85 3.14
C LEU A 464 30.15 -4.97 2.28
N ASP A 465 30.66 -3.89 2.86
CA ASP A 465 31.42 -2.87 2.15
C ASP A 465 32.90 -2.94 2.53
N LEU A 466 33.79 -2.69 1.58
CA LEU A 466 35.19 -2.40 1.86
C LEU A 466 35.73 -1.25 1.01
N GLU A 467 36.81 -0.64 1.49
CA GLU A 467 37.62 0.35 0.78
C GLU A 467 39.08 0.22 1.28
N MET A 468 40.06 0.41 0.40
CA MET A 468 41.48 0.30 0.73
C MET A 468 42.34 1.26 -0.11
N GLN A 469 43.47 1.67 0.46
CA GLN A 469 44.55 2.32 -0.28
C GLN A 469 45.10 1.38 -1.37
N ILE A 470 45.62 1.97 -2.46
CA ILE A 470 46.20 1.31 -3.62
C ILE A 470 47.60 1.85 -3.82
N GLU A 471 48.58 0.97 -4.03
CA GLU A 471 49.97 1.36 -4.27
C GLU A 471 50.25 1.67 -5.75
N GLU A 472 49.84 0.77 -6.66
CA GLU A 472 50.19 0.84 -8.09
C GLU A 472 48.96 0.79 -9.02
N HIS A 473 48.01 -0.11 -8.77
CA HIS A 473 46.90 -0.37 -9.69
C HIS A 473 45.63 -0.88 -8.99
N TYR A 474 44.46 -0.39 -9.41
CA TYR A 474 43.16 -0.76 -8.80
C TYR A 474 42.79 -2.26 -8.88
N HIS A 475 43.50 -3.03 -9.70
CA HIS A 475 43.41 -4.50 -9.63
C HIS A 475 43.91 -5.08 -8.31
N GLU A 476 44.63 -4.34 -7.46
CA GLU A 476 44.87 -4.71 -6.06
C GLU A 476 43.57 -4.88 -5.28
N VAL A 477 42.60 -3.97 -5.47
CA VAL A 477 41.26 -4.06 -4.89
C VAL A 477 40.52 -5.26 -5.46
N LEU A 478 40.55 -5.45 -6.79
CA LEU A 478 39.91 -6.57 -7.48
C LEU A 478 40.44 -7.92 -6.96
N ARG A 479 41.77 -8.09 -6.89
CA ARG A 479 42.41 -9.31 -6.34
C ARG A 479 42.06 -9.55 -4.87
N THR A 480 41.85 -8.49 -4.09
CA THR A 480 41.47 -8.59 -2.67
C THR A 480 40.01 -8.99 -2.51
N LEU A 481 39.11 -8.43 -3.32
CA LEU A 481 37.73 -8.88 -3.42
C LEU A 481 37.63 -10.33 -3.92
N ASP A 482 38.45 -10.72 -4.91
CA ASP A 482 38.50 -12.09 -5.42
C ASP A 482 38.85 -13.12 -4.34
N ARG A 483 39.92 -12.85 -3.56
CA ARG A 483 40.26 -13.67 -2.37
C ARG A 483 39.13 -13.67 -1.34
N THR A 484 38.45 -12.55 -1.13
CA THR A 484 37.32 -12.43 -0.21
C THR A 484 36.14 -13.31 -0.64
N PHE A 485 35.75 -13.27 -1.92
CA PHE A 485 34.68 -14.14 -2.44
C PHE A 485 35.07 -15.61 -2.41
N LYS A 486 36.29 -15.97 -2.83
CA LYS A 486 36.78 -17.37 -2.76
C LYS A 486 36.84 -17.89 -1.32
N GLY A 487 37.31 -17.08 -0.37
CA GLY A 487 37.31 -17.42 1.06
C GLY A 487 35.91 -17.60 1.64
N ILE A 488 34.93 -16.80 1.20
CA ILE A 488 33.51 -16.99 1.54
C ILE A 488 32.97 -18.29 0.92
N PHE A 489 33.17 -18.52 -0.37
CA PHE A 489 32.66 -19.70 -1.06
C PHE A 489 33.27 -20.97 -0.45
N GLN A 490 34.59 -21.08 -0.37
CA GLN A 490 35.25 -22.22 0.26
C GLN A 490 34.78 -22.42 1.71
N GLY A 491 34.78 -21.36 2.53
CA GLY A 491 34.31 -21.43 3.91
C GLY A 491 32.89 -21.96 4.05
N ILE A 492 31.96 -21.48 3.21
CA ILE A 492 30.58 -21.98 3.18
C ILE A 492 30.51 -23.43 2.70
N TYR A 493 31.16 -23.75 1.58
CA TYR A 493 31.05 -25.06 0.95
C TYR A 493 31.67 -26.17 1.83
N ASP A 494 32.73 -25.86 2.59
CA ASP A 494 33.41 -26.76 3.52
C ASP A 494 32.66 -26.94 4.85
N ASN A 495 32.05 -25.88 5.41
CA ASN A 495 31.54 -25.88 6.79
C ASN A 495 30.01 -25.96 6.91
N TYR A 496 29.25 -25.69 5.84
CA TYR A 496 27.78 -25.64 5.85
C TYR A 496 27.15 -26.63 4.85
N ARG A 497 27.81 -27.78 4.65
CA ARG A 497 27.37 -28.80 3.68
C ARG A 497 25.98 -29.35 4.00
N GLU A 498 25.71 -29.64 5.27
CA GLU A 498 24.40 -30.14 5.72
C GLU A 498 23.28 -29.13 5.44
N GLU A 499 23.51 -27.85 5.75
CA GLU A 499 22.58 -26.77 5.41
C GLU A 499 22.34 -26.62 3.90
N ILE A 500 23.38 -26.71 3.07
CA ILE A 500 23.25 -26.62 1.60
C ILE A 500 22.37 -27.76 1.07
N GLU A 501 22.59 -29.01 1.51
CA GLU A 501 21.77 -30.14 1.08
C GLU A 501 20.31 -30.05 1.59
N LEU A 502 20.07 -29.49 2.78
CA LEU A 502 18.72 -29.16 3.24
C LEU A 502 18.04 -28.09 2.37
N VAL A 503 18.78 -27.08 1.91
CA VAL A 503 18.25 -26.05 1.01
C VAL A 503 17.91 -26.65 -0.36
N LYS A 504 18.75 -27.53 -0.91
CA LYS A 504 18.53 -28.19 -2.20
C LYS A 504 17.24 -29.02 -2.27
N ARG A 505 16.74 -29.55 -1.16
CA ARG A 505 15.43 -30.25 -1.11
C ARG A 505 14.29 -29.33 -1.56
N GLN A 506 14.29 -28.08 -1.11
CA GLN A 506 13.26 -27.09 -1.43
C GLN A 506 13.58 -26.28 -2.69
N PHE A 507 14.86 -25.98 -2.91
CA PHE A 507 15.38 -25.17 -4.02
C PHE A 507 16.49 -25.96 -4.75
N PRO A 508 16.16 -26.91 -5.64
CA PRO A 508 17.16 -27.71 -6.34
C PRO A 508 18.13 -26.85 -7.15
N HIS A 509 19.43 -27.00 -6.90
CA HIS A 509 20.50 -26.27 -7.59
C HIS A 509 21.81 -27.06 -7.59
N GLU A 510 22.65 -26.78 -8.59
CA GLU A 510 24.03 -27.23 -8.67
C GLU A 510 24.92 -26.36 -7.76
N ASP A 511 26.02 -26.94 -7.27
CA ASP A 511 27.06 -26.20 -6.55
C ASP A 511 27.64 -25.08 -7.44
N LEU A 512 28.09 -23.98 -6.82
CA LEU A 512 28.67 -22.85 -7.54
C LEU A 512 30.03 -23.25 -8.13
N VAL A 513 30.26 -22.96 -9.42
CA VAL A 513 31.56 -23.20 -10.06
C VAL A 513 32.35 -21.90 -10.16
N TRP A 514 33.53 -21.85 -9.54
CA TRP A 514 34.52 -20.78 -9.70
C TRP A 514 35.88 -21.36 -10.08
N LEU A 515 36.72 -20.55 -10.73
CA LEU A 515 38.06 -20.95 -11.17
C LEU A 515 39.14 -20.45 -10.21
N GLU A 516 40.29 -21.12 -10.21
CA GLU A 516 41.48 -20.70 -9.45
C GLU A 516 41.97 -19.31 -9.92
N GLU A 517 42.09 -19.12 -11.24
CA GLU A 517 42.27 -17.81 -11.86
C GLU A 517 40.90 -17.27 -12.31
N THR A 518 40.43 -16.19 -11.69
CA THR A 518 39.11 -15.62 -12.00
C THR A 518 39.16 -14.84 -13.31
N PRO A 519 38.26 -15.10 -14.28
CA PRO A 519 38.22 -14.33 -15.51
C PRO A 519 37.90 -12.86 -15.25
N ILE A 520 38.80 -11.98 -15.69
CA ILE A 520 38.61 -10.52 -15.73
C ILE A 520 38.40 -10.14 -17.20
N ILE A 521 37.19 -9.74 -17.56
CA ILE A 521 36.75 -9.54 -18.94
C ILE A 521 36.45 -8.05 -19.15
N PRO A 522 37.08 -7.35 -20.10
CA PRO A 522 36.68 -5.98 -20.44
C PRO A 522 35.20 -5.93 -20.86
N PHE A 523 34.44 -4.97 -20.35
CA PHE A 523 33.00 -4.84 -20.56
C PHE A 523 32.62 -4.94 -22.05
N ALA A 524 33.27 -4.15 -22.90
CA ALA A 524 33.12 -4.17 -24.35
C ALA A 524 33.34 -5.58 -24.98
N GLN A 525 34.28 -6.37 -24.44
CA GLN A 525 34.52 -7.74 -24.91
C GLN A 525 33.41 -8.70 -24.48
N ALA A 526 32.82 -8.49 -23.31
CA ALA A 526 31.67 -9.26 -22.84
C ALA A 526 30.42 -8.96 -23.69
N VAL A 527 30.17 -7.69 -24.03
CA VAL A 527 29.11 -7.28 -24.97
C VAL A 527 29.31 -7.91 -26.35
N ARG A 528 30.55 -7.94 -26.88
CA ARG A 528 30.85 -8.67 -28.13
C ARG A 528 30.48 -10.14 -28.06
N TRP A 529 30.85 -10.85 -26.99
CA TRP A 529 30.49 -12.27 -26.85
C TRP A 529 28.97 -12.50 -26.77
N LEU A 530 28.21 -11.57 -26.21
CA LEU A 530 26.75 -11.62 -26.19
C LEU A 530 26.15 -11.39 -27.59
N ASN A 531 26.65 -10.40 -28.34
CA ASN A 531 26.25 -10.15 -29.73
C ASN A 531 26.61 -11.32 -30.66
N GLU A 532 27.79 -11.94 -30.47
CA GLU A 532 28.24 -13.17 -31.14
C GLU A 532 27.30 -14.36 -30.88
N SER A 533 26.67 -14.44 -29.71
CA SER A 533 25.72 -15.52 -29.37
C SER A 533 24.37 -15.39 -30.08
N GLY A 534 24.19 -14.38 -30.94
CA GLY A 534 22.92 -14.07 -31.60
C GLY A 534 21.90 -13.37 -30.70
N TRP A 535 22.27 -12.96 -29.48
CA TRP A 535 21.39 -12.16 -28.62
C TRP A 535 21.28 -10.72 -29.14
N ARG A 536 20.09 -10.13 -29.02
CA ARG A 536 19.74 -8.81 -29.56
C ARG A 536 18.82 -8.09 -28.56
N ASP A 537 18.74 -6.77 -28.66
CA ASP A 537 17.85 -5.94 -27.85
C ASP A 537 16.35 -6.19 -28.15
N GLU A 538 15.45 -5.42 -27.51
CA GLU A 538 14.00 -5.58 -27.72
C GLU A 538 13.52 -5.12 -29.12
N ASP A 539 14.32 -4.33 -29.84
CA ASP A 539 14.07 -3.84 -31.19
C ASP A 539 14.78 -4.69 -32.28
N GLY A 540 15.61 -5.66 -31.89
CA GLY A 540 16.35 -6.58 -32.75
C GLY A 540 17.77 -6.17 -33.14
N ASN A 541 18.31 -5.11 -32.53
CA ASN A 541 19.66 -4.60 -32.80
C ASN A 541 20.74 -5.26 -31.91
N GLU A 542 22.00 -5.06 -32.29
CA GLU A 542 23.15 -5.45 -31.47
C GLU A 542 23.32 -4.49 -30.29
N LEU A 543 23.69 -5.03 -29.13
CA LEU A 543 23.89 -4.24 -27.93
C LEU A 543 25.16 -3.38 -28.06
N PRO A 544 25.10 -2.08 -27.75
CA PRO A 544 26.25 -1.18 -27.86
C PRO A 544 27.30 -1.46 -26.76
N GLU A 545 28.58 -1.44 -27.12
CA GLU A 545 29.70 -1.71 -26.20
C GLU A 545 29.93 -0.62 -25.15
N ASN A 546 29.27 0.53 -25.28
CA ASN A 546 29.48 1.77 -24.52
C ASN A 546 28.25 2.24 -23.72
N GLU A 547 27.23 1.40 -23.60
CA GLU A 547 26.06 1.63 -22.74
C GLU A 547 25.92 0.49 -21.72
N ASP A 548 25.11 0.70 -20.69
CA ASP A 548 24.94 -0.27 -19.60
C ASP A 548 24.01 -1.44 -20.00
N LEU A 549 24.16 -2.59 -19.35
CA LEU A 549 23.40 -3.81 -19.68
C LEU A 549 22.05 -3.87 -18.94
N GLY A 550 20.99 -4.25 -19.66
CA GLY A 550 19.72 -4.60 -19.04
C GLY A 550 19.78 -5.94 -18.31
N THR A 551 18.91 -6.14 -17.32
CA THR A 551 18.88 -7.40 -16.52
C THR A 551 18.71 -8.68 -17.35
N ARG A 552 18.03 -8.60 -18.50
CA ARG A 552 17.91 -9.74 -19.41
C ARG A 552 19.25 -10.10 -20.07
N ASP A 553 20.04 -9.07 -20.35
CA ASP A 553 21.32 -9.14 -21.03
C ASP A 553 22.42 -9.62 -20.08
N GLU A 554 22.43 -9.15 -18.82
CA GLU A 554 23.26 -9.70 -17.72
C GLU A 554 23.11 -11.24 -17.62
N ILE A 555 21.86 -11.71 -17.52
CA ILE A 555 21.53 -13.12 -17.31
C ILE A 555 21.93 -13.95 -18.53
N GLN A 556 21.74 -13.42 -19.75
CA GLN A 556 22.15 -14.14 -20.96
C GLN A 556 23.68 -14.16 -21.12
N LEU A 557 24.36 -13.05 -20.83
CA LEU A 557 25.82 -12.97 -20.82
C LEU A 557 26.43 -13.98 -19.84
N GLY A 558 25.84 -14.15 -18.66
CA GLY A 558 26.26 -15.17 -17.70
C GLY A 558 26.19 -16.59 -18.24
N LYS A 559 25.19 -16.94 -19.07
CA LYS A 559 25.14 -18.24 -19.75
C LYS A 559 26.24 -18.36 -20.80
N VAL A 560 26.42 -17.33 -21.63
CA VAL A 560 27.48 -17.31 -22.66
C VAL A 560 28.87 -17.46 -22.00
N ILE A 561 29.10 -16.82 -20.86
CA ILE A 561 30.34 -16.97 -20.09
C ILE A 561 30.45 -18.36 -19.47
N LYS A 562 29.38 -18.94 -18.92
CA LYS A 562 29.39 -20.32 -18.41
C LYS A 562 29.66 -21.35 -19.51
N GLU A 563 29.11 -21.15 -20.71
CA GLU A 563 29.36 -21.99 -21.90
C GLU A 563 30.79 -21.82 -22.45
N LYS A 564 31.33 -20.60 -22.49
CA LYS A 564 32.69 -20.32 -23.02
C LYS A 564 33.82 -20.65 -22.03
N LEU A 565 33.63 -20.38 -20.74
CA LEU A 565 34.68 -20.39 -19.70
C LEU A 565 34.41 -21.37 -18.55
N GLY A 566 33.24 -22.02 -18.49
CA GLY A 566 32.95 -23.06 -17.50
C GLY A 566 32.75 -22.55 -16.06
N THR A 567 32.50 -21.26 -15.85
CA THR A 567 32.38 -20.64 -14.51
C THR A 567 31.04 -19.94 -14.30
N ASP A 568 30.53 -19.98 -13.07
CA ASP A 568 29.42 -19.14 -12.59
C ASP A 568 29.90 -17.79 -12.02
N TYR A 569 31.20 -17.62 -11.78
CA TYR A 569 31.81 -16.46 -11.11
C TYR A 569 32.90 -15.80 -11.98
N TYR A 570 32.77 -14.48 -12.21
CA TYR A 570 33.66 -13.69 -13.08
C TYR A 570 33.58 -12.18 -12.77
N VAL A 571 34.53 -11.41 -13.29
CA VAL A 571 34.58 -9.94 -13.19
C VAL A 571 34.44 -9.30 -14.57
N LEU A 572 33.59 -8.28 -14.68
CA LEU A 572 33.58 -7.36 -15.82
C LEU A 572 34.32 -6.07 -15.43
N ASP A 573 35.30 -5.67 -16.23
CA ASP A 573 36.19 -4.53 -15.96
C ASP A 573 36.07 -3.45 -17.06
N LYS A 574 36.58 -2.23 -16.81
CA LYS A 574 36.60 -1.11 -17.77
C LYS A 574 35.20 -0.67 -18.23
N PHE A 575 34.31 -0.41 -17.28
CA PHE A 575 32.95 0.01 -17.61
C PHE A 575 32.84 1.44 -18.20
N PRO A 576 31.80 1.70 -19.03
CA PRO A 576 31.51 3.01 -19.60
C PRO A 576 31.34 4.14 -18.56
N ARG A 577 31.88 5.32 -18.85
CA ARG A 577 31.91 6.48 -17.95
C ARG A 577 30.55 7.18 -17.75
N ASN A 578 29.63 6.99 -18.69
CA ASN A 578 28.23 7.44 -18.59
C ASN A 578 27.43 6.64 -17.54
N ALA A 579 27.76 5.36 -17.33
CA ALA A 579 27.06 4.46 -16.39
C ALA A 579 27.56 4.57 -14.93
N ARG A 580 28.62 5.35 -14.66
CA ARG A 580 29.31 5.33 -13.36
C ARG A 580 29.18 6.63 -12.54
N PRO A 581 29.17 6.54 -11.19
CA PRO A 581 29.03 7.70 -10.30
C PRO A 581 30.14 8.75 -10.43
N PHE A 582 29.90 9.95 -9.89
CA PHE A 582 30.84 11.08 -9.97
C PHE A 582 32.24 10.79 -9.42
N TYR A 583 32.36 9.91 -8.43
CA TYR A 583 33.61 9.54 -7.77
C TYR A 583 34.42 8.46 -8.51
N ALA A 584 33.92 7.89 -9.61
CA ALA A 584 34.63 6.84 -10.35
C ALA A 584 35.81 7.43 -11.17
N MET A 585 37.00 6.86 -11.00
CA MET A 585 38.20 7.29 -11.72
C MET A 585 38.10 6.95 -13.23
N PRO A 586 38.27 7.91 -14.16
CA PRO A 586 38.39 7.64 -15.59
C PRO A 586 39.63 6.78 -15.91
N ASP A 587 39.58 6.00 -16.99
CA ASP A 587 40.77 5.28 -17.46
C ASP A 587 41.77 6.28 -18.11
N PRO A 588 43.10 6.13 -17.86
CA PRO A 588 44.11 7.08 -18.33
C PRO A 588 44.40 7.01 -19.84
N TYR A 589 43.98 5.95 -20.53
CA TYR A 589 44.19 5.73 -21.97
C TYR A 589 42.91 5.89 -22.79
N ASN A 590 41.74 5.65 -22.20
CA ASN A 590 40.44 5.80 -22.85
C ASN A 590 39.44 6.59 -21.95
N PRO A 591 39.19 7.89 -22.21
CA PRO A 591 38.36 8.73 -21.36
C PRO A 591 36.85 8.41 -21.36
N GLU A 592 36.41 7.50 -22.25
CA GLU A 592 35.02 7.02 -22.35
C GLU A 592 34.73 5.86 -21.36
N VAL A 593 35.76 5.26 -20.76
CA VAL A 593 35.63 4.21 -19.74
C VAL A 593 36.26 4.62 -18.41
N THR A 594 36.08 3.79 -17.40
CA THR A 594 36.51 4.03 -16.01
C THR A 594 37.27 2.84 -15.45
N ASN A 595 38.06 3.07 -14.41
CA ASN A 595 38.66 2.03 -13.57
C ASN A 595 37.62 1.45 -12.58
N ALA A 596 36.44 1.11 -13.10
CA ALA A 596 35.33 0.51 -12.40
C ALA A 596 35.03 -0.87 -12.97
N PHE A 597 34.64 -1.77 -12.07
CA PHE A 597 34.38 -3.18 -12.35
C PHE A 597 33.18 -3.66 -11.54
N ASP A 598 32.44 -4.62 -12.07
CA ASP A 598 31.38 -5.33 -11.35
C ASP A 598 31.71 -6.82 -11.32
N ILE A 599 31.31 -7.47 -10.23
CA ILE A 599 31.52 -8.89 -9.98
C ILE A 599 30.18 -9.62 -10.06
N PHE A 600 30.16 -10.72 -10.81
CA PHE A 600 28.95 -11.46 -11.16
C PHE A 600 28.97 -12.87 -10.58
N VAL A 601 27.80 -13.32 -10.14
CA VAL A 601 27.52 -14.73 -9.82
C VAL A 601 26.27 -15.18 -10.56
N ARG A 602 26.36 -16.29 -11.31
CA ARG A 602 25.28 -16.85 -12.15
C ARG A 602 24.62 -15.82 -13.08
N GLY A 603 25.43 -14.97 -13.72
CA GLY A 603 24.94 -13.96 -14.66
C GLY A 603 24.20 -12.79 -14.04
N GLN A 604 24.43 -12.50 -12.76
CA GLN A 604 23.82 -11.38 -12.06
C GLN A 604 24.84 -10.68 -11.17
N GLU A 605 24.82 -9.34 -11.19
CA GLU A 605 25.67 -8.50 -10.34
C GLU A 605 25.46 -8.82 -8.84
N ILE A 606 26.58 -8.97 -8.12
CA ILE A 606 26.64 -9.09 -6.65
C ILE A 606 27.43 -7.96 -5.97
N LEU A 607 28.35 -7.32 -6.69
CA LEU A 607 29.13 -6.18 -6.23
C LEU A 607 29.42 -5.23 -7.39
N SER A 608 29.38 -3.95 -7.07
CA SER A 608 29.99 -2.89 -7.87
C SER A 608 31.20 -2.28 -7.15
N GLY A 609 32.29 -2.06 -7.89
CA GLY A 609 33.59 -1.65 -7.36
C GLY A 609 34.42 -0.80 -8.32
N GLY A 610 35.57 -0.33 -7.84
CA GLY A 610 36.51 0.45 -8.65
C GLY A 610 37.41 1.39 -7.87
N GLN A 611 38.30 2.05 -8.61
CA GLN A 611 39.13 3.15 -8.12
C GLN A 611 38.32 4.43 -7.94
N ARG A 612 38.65 5.21 -6.90
CA ARG A 612 38.04 6.50 -6.63
C ARG A 612 38.94 7.65 -7.07
N ILE A 613 38.31 8.76 -7.44
CA ILE A 613 39.01 10.02 -7.64
C ILE A 613 39.45 10.57 -6.27
N HIS A 614 40.75 10.55 -6.04
CA HIS A 614 41.37 11.08 -4.83
C HIS A 614 41.86 12.54 -4.99
N ASP A 615 42.04 13.01 -6.22
CA ASP A 615 42.32 14.43 -6.50
C ASP A 615 41.06 15.29 -6.37
N SER A 616 41.08 16.23 -5.41
CA SER A 616 39.94 17.10 -5.13
C SER A 616 39.49 17.94 -6.32
N LYS A 617 40.41 18.35 -7.21
CA LYS A 617 40.06 19.15 -8.40
C LYS A 617 39.31 18.29 -9.42
N MET A 618 39.85 17.14 -9.80
CA MET A 618 39.19 16.20 -10.70
C MET A 618 37.83 15.76 -10.15
N LEU A 619 37.69 15.58 -8.84
CA LEU A 619 36.43 15.24 -8.18
C LEU A 619 35.38 16.34 -8.39
N LEU A 620 35.75 17.61 -8.15
CA LEU A 620 34.90 18.78 -8.39
C LEU A 620 34.52 18.95 -9.87
N ASP A 621 35.48 18.75 -10.79
CA ASP A 621 35.24 18.80 -12.24
C ASP A 621 34.23 17.71 -12.67
N ASN A 622 34.31 16.50 -12.09
CA ASN A 622 33.37 15.40 -12.37
C ASN A 622 31.99 15.61 -11.71
N MET A 623 31.90 16.25 -10.53
CA MET A 623 30.64 16.68 -9.91
C MET A 623 29.94 17.74 -10.77
N ALA A 624 30.69 18.73 -11.27
CA ALA A 624 30.17 19.75 -12.18
C ALA A 624 29.63 19.15 -13.49
N ARG A 625 30.33 18.16 -14.07
CA ARG A 625 29.87 17.38 -15.24
C ARG A 625 28.50 16.73 -15.02
N LEU A 626 28.26 16.18 -13.83
CA LEU A 626 26.99 15.55 -13.46
C LEU A 626 25.97 16.51 -12.83
N ARG A 627 26.24 17.82 -12.81
CA ARG A 627 25.37 18.88 -12.25
C ARG A 627 25.06 18.70 -10.76
N MET A 628 26.00 18.15 -10.01
CA MET A 628 25.93 18.01 -8.56
C MET A 628 26.46 19.28 -7.87
N ASP A 629 25.86 19.67 -6.75
CA ASP A 629 26.29 20.82 -5.95
C ASP A 629 27.29 20.39 -4.86
N PRO A 630 28.56 20.84 -4.92
CA PRO A 630 29.57 20.59 -3.89
C PRO A 630 29.15 20.93 -2.46
N GLN A 631 28.31 21.96 -2.27
CA GLN A 631 27.89 22.41 -0.93
C GLN A 631 27.06 21.36 -0.18
N THR A 632 26.48 20.39 -0.90
CA THR A 632 25.72 19.28 -0.29
C THR A 632 26.61 18.20 0.34
N MET A 633 27.92 18.24 0.09
CA MET A 633 28.90 17.22 0.49
C MET A 633 30.21 17.84 1.00
N GLU A 634 30.16 19.00 1.66
CA GLU A 634 31.32 19.77 2.09
C GLU A 634 32.34 18.93 2.89
N GLU A 635 31.89 18.20 3.92
CA GLU A 635 32.75 17.31 4.75
C GLU A 635 33.48 16.26 3.91
N TYR A 636 32.78 15.64 2.95
CA TYR A 636 33.35 14.63 2.06
C TYR A 636 34.42 15.23 1.16
N ILE A 637 34.15 16.37 0.51
CA ILE A 637 35.10 17.05 -0.38
C ILE A 637 36.33 17.54 0.39
N GLN A 638 36.12 18.03 1.62
CA GLN A 638 37.18 18.55 2.48
C GLN A 638 38.22 17.47 2.84
N ALA A 639 37.80 16.21 3.01
CA ALA A 639 38.74 15.09 3.21
C ALA A 639 39.79 15.00 2.08
N PHE A 640 39.35 15.04 0.81
CA PHE A 640 40.26 15.01 -0.34
C PHE A 640 41.11 16.29 -0.47
N GLN A 641 40.61 17.44 -0.01
CA GLN A 641 41.37 18.70 0.00
C GLN A 641 42.52 18.69 1.02
N TRP A 642 42.41 17.90 2.08
CA TRP A 642 43.48 17.68 3.06
C TRP A 642 44.50 16.61 2.62
N GLY A 643 44.29 16.00 1.46
CA GLY A 643 45.12 14.93 0.90
C GLY A 643 44.49 13.56 1.16
N ALA A 644 43.99 12.94 0.08
CA ALA A 644 43.59 11.54 0.10
C ALA A 644 44.57 10.71 -0.73
N PRO A 645 45.02 9.54 -0.24
CA PRO A 645 45.84 8.61 -1.02
C PRO A 645 45.01 7.99 -2.17
N PRO A 646 45.64 7.42 -3.21
CA PRO A 646 44.95 6.59 -4.19
C PRO A 646 44.24 5.42 -3.50
N HIS A 647 42.97 5.20 -3.83
CA HIS A 647 42.17 4.16 -3.18
C HIS A 647 41.03 3.64 -4.06
N GLY A 648 40.45 2.52 -3.63
CA GLY A 648 39.29 1.90 -4.26
C GLY A 648 38.64 0.87 -3.36
N GLY A 649 37.50 0.36 -3.79
CA GLY A 649 36.72 -0.58 -2.98
C GLY A 649 35.51 -1.10 -3.72
N GLY A 650 34.57 -1.69 -2.97
CA GLY A 650 33.29 -2.17 -3.49
C GLY A 650 32.29 -2.41 -2.37
N GLY A 651 31.03 -2.62 -2.74
CA GLY A 651 29.94 -2.96 -1.84
C GLY A 651 29.21 -4.21 -2.32
N ILE A 652 29.01 -5.18 -1.42
CA ILE A 652 28.33 -6.46 -1.67
C ILE A 652 26.94 -6.41 -1.03
N GLY A 653 25.90 -6.84 -1.74
CA GLY A 653 24.60 -7.12 -1.11
C GLY A 653 24.60 -8.52 -0.47
N LEU A 654 24.53 -8.62 0.86
CA LEU A 654 24.53 -9.90 1.59
C LEU A 654 23.40 -10.84 1.14
N GLU A 655 22.20 -10.30 1.00
CA GLU A 655 21.02 -11.04 0.53
C GLU A 655 21.17 -11.44 -0.95
N ARG A 656 21.93 -10.66 -1.73
CA ARG A 656 22.16 -10.88 -3.18
C ARG A 656 23.14 -12.03 -3.42
N ILE A 657 24.30 -12.04 -2.74
CA ILE A 657 25.26 -13.16 -2.81
C ILE A 657 24.61 -14.46 -2.31
N LEU A 658 23.88 -14.43 -1.20
CA LEU A 658 23.18 -15.61 -0.65
C LEU A 658 22.11 -16.15 -1.62
N MET A 659 21.29 -15.26 -2.18
CA MET A 659 20.25 -15.61 -3.17
C MET A 659 20.84 -16.32 -4.39
N LEU A 660 21.98 -15.87 -4.90
CA LEU A 660 22.56 -16.38 -6.15
C LEU A 660 23.42 -17.62 -5.94
N MET A 661 24.17 -17.70 -4.83
CA MET A 661 24.91 -18.90 -4.43
C MET A 661 23.97 -20.12 -4.30
N LEU A 662 22.88 -19.95 -3.52
CA LEU A 662 21.87 -20.99 -3.25
C LEU A 662 20.71 -21.02 -4.26
N ASN A 663 20.78 -20.22 -5.32
CA ASN A 663 19.77 -20.11 -6.39
C ASN A 663 18.30 -19.98 -5.91
N LEU A 664 18.04 -19.13 -4.91
CA LEU A 664 16.74 -19.03 -4.22
C LEU A 664 15.61 -18.38 -5.04
N GLY A 665 15.89 -17.90 -6.26
CA GLY A 665 14.91 -17.29 -7.18
C GLY A 665 14.32 -15.92 -6.77
N ASN A 666 14.22 -15.61 -5.47
CA ASN A 666 13.68 -14.35 -4.96
C ASN A 666 14.45 -13.89 -3.71
N ILE A 667 14.94 -12.66 -3.72
CA ILE A 667 15.77 -12.07 -2.66
C ILE A 667 15.08 -12.05 -1.29
N ARG A 668 13.74 -12.08 -1.26
CA ARG A 668 12.95 -12.15 -0.01
C ARG A 668 13.19 -13.44 0.78
N HIS A 669 13.57 -14.54 0.14
CA HIS A 669 13.96 -15.75 0.87
C HIS A 669 15.29 -15.55 1.60
N ALA A 670 16.23 -14.79 1.01
CA ALA A 670 17.53 -14.44 1.57
C ALA A 670 17.49 -13.32 2.64
N SER A 671 16.36 -12.63 2.84
CA SER A 671 16.22 -11.58 3.86
C SER A 671 15.31 -12.04 5.00
N MET A 672 15.82 -12.08 6.24
CA MET A 672 15.08 -12.66 7.38
C MET A 672 13.74 -11.95 7.61
N PHE A 673 13.72 -10.62 7.55
CA PHE A 673 12.52 -9.79 7.62
C PHE A 673 12.55 -8.72 6.53
N PHE A 674 12.35 -9.14 5.27
CA PHE A 674 12.45 -8.28 4.10
C PHE A 674 11.70 -6.94 4.19
N ARG A 675 12.22 -5.94 3.49
CA ARG A 675 11.57 -4.65 3.25
C ARG A 675 11.56 -4.35 1.77
N ASP A 676 10.38 -4.01 1.26
CA ASP A 676 10.12 -3.61 -0.11
C ASP A 676 9.05 -2.49 -0.12
N PRO A 677 8.71 -1.89 -1.28
CA PRO A 677 7.75 -0.77 -1.33
C PRO A 677 6.31 -1.11 -0.93
N LYS A 678 5.99 -2.37 -0.59
CA LYS A 678 4.67 -2.79 -0.05
C LYS A 678 4.74 -3.16 1.44
N SER A 679 5.93 -3.11 2.03
CA SER A 679 6.13 -3.31 3.46
C SER A 679 5.62 -2.10 4.24
N LEU A 680 5.18 -2.32 5.48
CA LEU A 680 4.61 -1.28 6.35
C LEU A 680 3.42 -0.52 5.70
N PRO A 681 2.34 -1.22 5.28
CA PRO A 681 1.16 -0.55 4.73
C PRO A 681 0.56 0.41 5.76
N GLU A 682 0.10 1.57 5.28
CA GLU A 682 -0.56 2.57 6.11
C GLU A 682 -1.77 1.95 6.81
N LYS A 683 -1.75 1.95 8.15
CA LYS A 683 -2.91 1.59 8.95
C LYS A 683 -3.74 2.85 9.14
N PRO A 684 -5.04 2.87 8.77
CA PRO A 684 -5.87 4.03 9.04
C PRO A 684 -5.90 4.28 10.55
N ILE A 685 -5.56 5.51 10.95
CA ILE A 685 -5.63 5.91 12.36
C ILE A 685 -7.12 5.97 12.73
N ILE A 686 -7.58 4.99 13.50
CA ILE A 686 -8.95 4.97 14.03
C ILE A 686 -9.03 6.09 15.09
N LYS A 687 -9.47 7.27 14.68
CA LYS A 687 -9.74 8.37 15.60
C LYS A 687 -10.99 8.04 16.42
N GLN A 688 -10.91 8.26 17.73
CA GLN A 688 -12.05 8.06 18.61
C GLN A 688 -13.12 9.11 18.35
N LEU A 689 -14.39 8.67 18.20
CA LEU A 689 -15.55 9.56 18.12
C LEU A 689 -15.63 10.44 19.38
N ARG A 690 -16.05 11.69 19.24
CA ARG A 690 -16.21 12.62 20.37
C ARG A 690 -17.38 12.23 21.28
N HIS A 691 -18.42 11.69 20.67
CA HIS A 691 -19.62 11.17 21.31
C HIS A 691 -19.82 9.70 20.90
N PRO A 692 -19.10 8.74 21.52
CA PRO A 692 -19.29 7.31 21.25
C PRO A 692 -20.74 6.84 21.43
N GLU A 693 -21.50 7.49 22.34
CA GLU A 693 -22.93 7.25 22.56
C GLU A 693 -23.81 7.67 21.37
N ALA A 694 -23.30 8.55 20.49
CA ALA A 694 -23.98 9.00 19.28
C ALA A 694 -23.43 8.32 18.01
N SER A 695 -22.88 7.10 18.12
CA SER A 695 -22.39 6.34 16.98
C SER A 695 -23.52 5.93 16.02
N THR A 696 -23.23 5.90 14.71
CA THR A 696 -24.13 5.29 13.70
C THR A 696 -23.76 3.83 13.38
N MET A 697 -22.55 3.39 13.76
CA MET A 697 -22.12 1.98 13.65
C MET A 697 -22.67 1.15 14.82
N HIS A 698 -22.69 1.73 16.01
CA HIS A 698 -23.20 1.14 17.25
C HIS A 698 -24.25 2.10 17.85
N PRO A 699 -25.46 2.19 17.26
CA PRO A 699 -26.47 3.12 17.72
C PRO A 699 -27.01 2.72 19.12
N PRO A 700 -27.57 3.66 19.91
CA PRO A 700 -28.09 3.38 21.27
C PRO A 700 -29.10 2.24 21.40
N TRP A 701 -29.75 1.86 20.29
CA TRP A 701 -30.74 0.80 20.19
C TRP A 701 -30.21 -0.48 19.50
N GLU A 702 -28.89 -0.67 19.39
CA GLU A 702 -28.30 -1.88 18.77
C GLU A 702 -28.89 -3.17 19.37
N GLY A 703 -29.33 -4.08 18.50
CA GLY A 703 -30.03 -5.31 18.89
C GLY A 703 -31.51 -5.15 19.30
N LYS A 704 -32.11 -3.96 19.19
CA LYS A 704 -33.52 -3.67 19.54
C LYS A 704 -34.20 -2.83 18.46
N ASP A 705 -35.54 -2.86 18.44
CA ASP A 705 -36.33 -1.92 17.63
C ASP A 705 -36.39 -0.56 18.35
N ARG A 706 -35.92 0.50 17.68
CA ARG A 706 -35.86 1.87 18.24
C ARG A 706 -37.24 2.42 18.62
N ALA A 707 -38.24 2.23 17.76
CA ALA A 707 -39.58 2.77 17.94
C ALA A 707 -40.33 2.02 19.04
N ALA A 708 -40.20 0.69 19.09
CA ALA A 708 -40.77 -0.13 20.17
C ALA A 708 -40.10 0.12 21.52
N ALA A 709 -38.81 0.47 21.54
CA ALA A 709 -38.06 0.80 22.75
C ALA A 709 -38.29 2.25 23.24
N GLY A 710 -38.99 3.10 22.48
CA GLY A 710 -39.20 4.51 22.83
C GLY A 710 -37.92 5.35 22.85
N ILE A 711 -36.91 4.98 22.06
CA ILE A 711 -35.60 5.65 22.05
C ILE A 711 -35.56 6.72 20.95
N ASP A 712 -35.23 7.95 21.31
CA ASP A 712 -35.04 9.03 20.34
C ASP A 712 -33.79 8.83 19.48
N PHE A 713 -33.80 9.46 18.29
CA PHE A 713 -32.63 9.52 17.43
C PHE A 713 -31.48 10.30 18.08
N GLN A 714 -30.22 9.99 17.73
CA GLN A 714 -29.06 10.73 18.24
C GLN A 714 -29.20 12.24 17.92
N PRO A 715 -28.84 13.16 18.84
CA PRO A 715 -28.81 14.60 18.55
C PRO A 715 -27.97 14.93 17.32
N VAL A 716 -28.40 15.91 16.52
CA VAL A 716 -27.73 16.25 15.25
C VAL A 716 -26.40 16.95 15.52
N GLU A 717 -26.33 17.75 16.58
CA GLU A 717 -25.14 18.40 17.12
C GLU A 717 -24.03 17.38 17.39
N LYS A 718 -24.36 16.28 18.09
CA LYS A 718 -23.42 15.18 18.39
C LYS A 718 -23.01 14.41 17.14
N LEU A 719 -23.91 14.26 16.16
CA LEU A 719 -23.56 13.68 14.86
C LEU A 719 -22.61 14.60 14.06
N ILE A 720 -22.76 15.92 14.15
CA ILE A 720 -21.82 16.90 13.55
C ILE A 720 -20.45 16.79 14.24
N ALA A 721 -20.42 16.74 15.57
CA ALA A 721 -19.17 16.57 16.34
C ALA A 721 -18.49 15.20 16.12
N ASN A 722 -19.22 14.19 15.63
CA ASN A 722 -18.68 12.87 15.30
C ASN A 722 -18.25 12.71 13.84
N TYR A 723 -19.05 13.20 12.88
CA TYR A 723 -18.91 12.89 11.45
C TYR A 723 -18.95 14.12 10.54
N GLY A 724 -19.31 15.29 11.06
CA GLY A 724 -19.61 16.48 10.27
C GLY A 724 -18.43 17.43 10.07
N ASP A 725 -18.53 18.18 8.98
CA ASP A 725 -17.65 19.29 8.63
C ASP A 725 -18.36 20.64 8.84
N ALA A 726 -17.66 21.74 8.55
CA ALA A 726 -18.16 23.11 8.69
C ALA A 726 -19.52 23.38 8.01
N THR A 727 -19.81 22.71 6.91
CA THR A 727 -21.09 22.80 6.19
C THR A 727 -22.25 22.21 7.00
N ASN A 728 -22.04 21.10 7.70
CA ASN A 728 -23.07 20.45 8.51
C ASN A 728 -23.51 21.31 9.71
N THR A 729 -22.67 22.24 10.18
CA THR A 729 -23.08 23.23 11.20
C THR A 729 -24.21 24.17 10.74
N SER A 730 -24.58 24.17 9.44
CA SER A 730 -25.78 24.87 8.96
C SER A 730 -27.08 24.08 9.10
N TRP A 731 -27.00 22.80 9.47
CA TRP A 731 -28.19 21.94 9.63
C TRP A 731 -29.00 22.29 10.88
N LEU A 732 -28.43 23.11 11.77
CA LEU A 732 -29.11 23.64 12.95
C LEU A 732 -29.97 24.90 12.64
N GLU A 733 -29.92 25.45 11.42
CA GLU A 733 -30.82 26.53 11.04
C GLU A 733 -32.28 26.03 10.91
N PRO A 734 -33.30 26.77 11.40
CA PRO A 734 -34.69 26.31 11.37
C PRO A 734 -35.27 26.00 9.99
N ARG A 735 -34.65 26.49 8.92
CA ARG A 735 -35.02 26.20 7.53
C ARG A 735 -34.56 24.81 7.05
N THR A 736 -33.70 24.12 7.79
CA THR A 736 -33.14 22.83 7.39
C THR A 736 -33.96 21.68 7.96
N GLU A 737 -34.46 20.84 7.07
CA GLU A 737 -35.09 19.57 7.41
C GLU A 737 -34.05 18.45 7.43
N ILE A 738 -34.17 17.52 8.38
CA ILE A 738 -33.21 16.43 8.55
C ILE A 738 -33.90 15.09 8.25
N TRP A 739 -33.45 14.40 7.20
CA TRP A 739 -33.78 12.99 7.00
C TRP A 739 -32.91 12.10 7.89
N ARG A 740 -33.48 11.03 8.46
CA ARG A 740 -32.80 10.05 9.32
C ARG A 740 -33.00 8.63 8.81
N ASP A 741 -31.95 7.80 8.81
CA ASP A 741 -32.04 6.36 8.58
C ASP A 741 -32.56 5.66 9.84
N GLU A 742 -33.60 4.83 9.72
CA GLU A 742 -34.29 4.21 10.87
C GLU A 742 -33.43 3.25 11.69
N PHE A 743 -32.46 2.59 11.05
CA PHE A 743 -31.65 1.54 11.67
C PHE A 743 -30.38 2.06 12.33
N THR A 744 -29.70 3.01 11.67
CA THR A 744 -28.40 3.55 12.09
C THR A 744 -28.51 4.93 12.74
N GLY A 745 -29.60 5.65 12.46
CA GLY A 745 -29.77 7.05 12.86
C GLY A 745 -28.93 8.04 12.05
N ALA A 746 -28.23 7.59 11.01
CA ALA A 746 -27.49 8.43 10.06
C ALA A 746 -28.37 9.57 9.51
N ALA A 747 -27.79 10.75 9.30
CA ALA A 747 -28.55 11.97 8.97
C ALA A 747 -28.13 12.64 7.66
N VAL A 748 -29.11 13.22 6.94
CA VAL A 748 -28.89 14.09 5.77
C VAL A 748 -29.80 15.32 5.86
N GLY A 749 -29.21 16.52 5.92
CA GLY A 749 -29.91 17.80 6.00
C GLY A 749 -30.15 18.46 4.64
N PHE A 750 -31.35 19.00 4.43
CA PHE A 750 -31.75 19.66 3.19
C PHE A 750 -32.77 20.79 3.40
N VAL A 751 -32.87 21.69 2.43
CA VAL A 751 -33.85 22.79 2.41
C VAL A 751 -34.72 22.69 1.15
N PRO A 752 -36.06 22.64 1.26
CA PRO A 752 -36.95 22.68 0.10
C PRO A 752 -37.06 24.09 -0.48
N VAL A 753 -36.63 24.30 -1.75
CA VAL A 753 -36.68 25.60 -2.44
C VAL A 753 -37.12 25.41 -3.89
N ASP A 754 -38.15 26.14 -4.34
CA ASP A 754 -38.63 26.16 -5.74
C ASP A 754 -38.87 24.73 -6.35
N GLY A 755 -39.24 23.74 -5.54
CA GLY A 755 -39.44 22.34 -5.97
C GLY A 755 -38.17 21.48 -6.03
N PHE A 756 -37.06 21.97 -5.49
CA PHE A 756 -35.80 21.25 -5.32
C PHE A 756 -35.52 21.01 -3.84
N ALA A 757 -34.81 19.92 -3.52
CA ALA A 757 -34.21 19.69 -2.22
C ALA A 757 -32.74 20.09 -2.29
N ILE A 758 -32.40 21.25 -1.72
CA ILE A 758 -31.02 21.76 -1.63
C ILE A 758 -30.36 21.08 -0.43
N THR A 759 -29.52 20.08 -0.72
CA THR A 759 -28.76 19.31 0.27
C THR A 759 -27.39 19.96 0.41
N VAL A 760 -26.91 20.21 1.63
CA VAL A 760 -25.65 20.94 1.86
C VAL A 760 -24.74 20.15 2.78
N GLY A 761 -23.48 19.94 2.39
CA GLY A 761 -22.55 19.14 3.19
C GLY A 761 -22.78 17.64 3.09
N ASP A 762 -21.92 16.88 3.75
CA ASP A 762 -21.84 15.42 3.63
C ASP A 762 -22.83 14.70 4.57
N PRO A 763 -23.25 13.45 4.26
CA PRO A 763 -24.05 12.65 5.19
C PRO A 763 -23.35 12.42 6.54
N LEU A 764 -24.06 12.63 7.65
CA LEU A 764 -23.53 12.37 8.99
C LEU A 764 -23.65 10.88 9.30
N CYS A 765 -22.66 10.10 8.87
CA CYS A 765 -22.50 8.68 9.19
C CYS A 765 -21.05 8.21 9.00
N HIS A 766 -20.73 7.04 9.55
CA HIS A 766 -19.46 6.37 9.28
C HIS A 766 -19.32 5.99 7.78
N GLU A 767 -18.12 6.12 7.21
CA GLU A 767 -17.86 5.98 5.76
C GLU A 767 -18.40 4.68 5.15
N SER A 768 -18.29 3.56 5.86
CA SER A 768 -18.81 2.25 5.40
C SER A 768 -20.33 2.23 5.14
N GLN A 769 -21.07 3.19 5.69
CA GLN A 769 -22.52 3.33 5.53
C GLN A 769 -22.90 4.28 4.38
N LEU A 770 -21.97 5.10 3.90
CA LEU A 770 -22.22 6.26 3.04
C LEU A 770 -23.11 5.97 1.83
N VAL A 771 -22.80 4.91 1.07
CA VAL A 771 -23.56 4.50 -0.12
C VAL A 771 -25.01 4.12 0.23
N LYS A 772 -25.23 3.45 1.38
CA LYS A 772 -26.56 3.06 1.86
C LYS A 772 -27.35 4.30 2.29
N THR A 773 -26.73 5.19 3.06
CA THR A 773 -27.32 6.45 3.54
C THR A 773 -27.77 7.35 2.38
N ILE A 774 -26.89 7.57 1.39
CA ILE A 774 -27.22 8.34 0.17
C ILE A 774 -28.37 7.68 -0.60
N THR A 775 -28.39 6.35 -0.73
CA THR A 775 -29.46 5.63 -1.43
C THR A 775 -30.82 5.79 -0.72
N GLY A 776 -30.84 5.70 0.61
CA GLY A 776 -32.05 5.92 1.43
C GLY A 776 -32.59 7.34 1.29
N TYR A 777 -31.73 8.33 1.47
CA TYR A 777 -32.08 9.75 1.34
C TYR A 777 -32.63 10.10 -0.05
N LEU A 778 -31.95 9.69 -1.12
CA LEU A 778 -32.39 10.00 -2.50
C LEU A 778 -33.72 9.31 -2.85
N ARG A 779 -34.03 8.16 -2.24
CA ARG A 779 -35.35 7.52 -2.35
C ARG A 779 -36.42 8.38 -1.67
N TYR A 780 -36.19 8.80 -0.43
CA TYR A 780 -37.11 9.64 0.35
C TYR A 780 -37.44 10.95 -0.38
N ILE A 781 -36.42 11.68 -0.84
CA ILE A 781 -36.59 12.93 -1.59
C ILE A 781 -37.44 12.74 -2.85
N LYS A 782 -37.22 11.65 -3.59
CA LYS A 782 -37.91 11.40 -4.86
C LYS A 782 -39.32 10.84 -4.69
N LYS A 783 -39.52 9.87 -3.79
CA LYS A 783 -40.81 9.16 -3.62
C LYS A 783 -41.74 9.87 -2.64
N ASP A 784 -41.21 10.29 -1.50
CA ASP A 784 -42.02 10.67 -0.34
C ASP A 784 -42.19 12.20 -0.28
N ARG A 785 -41.20 12.95 -0.78
CA ARG A 785 -41.24 14.42 -0.86
C ARG A 785 -41.52 14.97 -2.26
N GLY A 786 -41.36 14.17 -3.31
CA GLY A 786 -41.57 14.61 -4.71
C GLY A 786 -40.61 15.71 -5.19
N LEU A 787 -39.50 15.95 -4.49
CA LEU A 787 -38.55 17.02 -4.77
C LEU A 787 -37.41 16.56 -5.70
N LYS A 788 -36.78 17.51 -6.38
CA LYS A 788 -35.59 17.26 -7.21
C LYS A 788 -34.31 17.51 -6.42
N PRO A 789 -33.42 16.52 -6.21
CA PRO A 789 -32.25 16.71 -5.39
C PRO A 789 -31.16 17.52 -6.10
N LEU A 790 -30.54 18.45 -5.38
CA LEU A 790 -29.30 19.14 -5.72
C LEU A 790 -28.41 19.09 -4.48
N TRP A 791 -27.14 18.69 -4.63
CA TRP A 791 -26.24 18.52 -3.49
C TRP A 791 -25.05 19.46 -3.63
N LEU A 792 -24.86 20.32 -2.64
CA LEU A 792 -23.89 21.43 -2.66
C LEU A 792 -22.88 21.23 -1.54
N LEU A 793 -21.64 21.69 -1.79
CA LEU A 793 -20.58 21.78 -0.78
C LEU A 793 -20.26 20.43 -0.12
N VAL A 794 -20.15 19.39 -0.94
CA VAL A 794 -19.71 18.05 -0.51
C VAL A 794 -18.22 17.87 -0.69
N ASN A 795 -17.62 17.00 0.12
CA ASN A 795 -16.20 16.61 -0.01
C ASN A 795 -15.96 15.68 -1.22
N GLN A 796 -14.71 15.33 -1.49
CA GLN A 796 -14.32 14.46 -2.61
C GLN A 796 -14.90 13.04 -2.50
N VAL A 797 -15.00 12.45 -1.30
CA VAL A 797 -15.49 11.07 -1.10
C VAL A 797 -16.98 10.96 -1.46
N VAL A 798 -17.77 11.96 -1.07
CA VAL A 798 -19.19 12.05 -1.42
C VAL A 798 -19.39 12.41 -2.89
N GLU A 799 -18.56 13.31 -3.44
CA GLU A 799 -18.52 13.62 -4.87
C GLU A 799 -18.29 12.37 -5.72
N GLU A 800 -17.24 11.60 -5.43
CA GLU A 800 -16.89 10.37 -6.14
C GLU A 800 -18.00 9.32 -6.01
N THR A 801 -18.63 9.22 -4.84
CA THR A 801 -19.76 8.31 -4.60
C THR A 801 -20.97 8.69 -5.47
N LEU A 802 -21.38 9.96 -5.49
CA LEU A 802 -22.46 10.46 -6.34
C LEU A 802 -22.13 10.32 -7.83
N ALA A 803 -20.90 10.62 -8.22
CA ALA A 803 -20.42 10.54 -9.59
C ALA A 803 -20.38 9.10 -10.12
N THR A 804 -19.84 8.16 -9.36
CA THR A 804 -19.58 6.77 -9.82
C THR A 804 -20.76 5.83 -9.60
N LYS A 805 -21.44 5.90 -8.45
CA LYS A 805 -22.56 4.99 -8.11
C LYS A 805 -23.90 5.48 -8.66
N PHE A 806 -24.11 6.79 -8.71
CA PHE A 806 -25.38 7.39 -9.15
C PHE A 806 -25.30 8.07 -10.52
N ASN A 807 -24.12 8.13 -11.15
CA ASN A 807 -23.88 8.80 -12.45
C ASN A 807 -24.24 10.29 -12.42
N TRP A 808 -23.98 10.97 -11.29
CA TRP A 808 -24.19 12.41 -11.16
C TRP A 808 -23.08 13.21 -11.84
N ARG A 809 -23.35 14.48 -12.10
CA ARG A 809 -22.43 15.45 -12.71
C ARG A 809 -21.95 16.41 -11.64
N THR A 810 -20.68 16.75 -11.67
CA THR A 810 -20.05 17.48 -10.57
C THR A 810 -19.09 18.57 -11.07
N PHE A 811 -18.88 19.60 -10.26
CA PHE A 811 -17.87 20.64 -10.47
C PHE A 811 -17.58 21.35 -9.15
N SER A 812 -16.39 21.95 -9.04
CA SER A 812 -16.02 22.80 -7.91
C SER A 812 -15.91 24.27 -8.33
N VAL A 813 -16.48 25.13 -7.49
CA VAL A 813 -16.43 26.61 -7.52
C VAL A 813 -16.36 27.20 -6.10
N VAL A 814 -16.25 26.34 -5.09
CA VAL A 814 -16.16 26.67 -3.66
C VAL A 814 -15.08 25.77 -3.08
N ALA A 815 -14.29 26.28 -2.16
CA ALA A 815 -13.33 25.51 -1.39
C ALA A 815 -13.51 25.81 0.09
N GLU A 816 -13.39 24.78 0.91
CA GLU A 816 -13.36 24.85 2.36
C GLU A 816 -11.98 25.40 2.77
N GLN A 817 -11.93 26.48 3.56
CA GLN A 817 -10.68 27.23 3.74
C GLN A 817 -9.97 26.82 5.01
N ARG A 818 -9.03 25.86 4.90
CA ARG A 818 -8.38 25.17 6.03
C ARG A 818 -7.01 25.76 6.38
N VAL A 819 -6.66 25.71 7.66
CA VAL A 819 -5.33 26.07 8.18
C VAL A 819 -4.89 25.00 9.18
N ASP A 820 -3.62 24.59 9.13
CA ASP A 820 -2.98 23.88 10.25
C ASP A 820 -2.65 24.93 11.31
N PRO A 821 -3.30 24.91 12.50
CA PRO A 821 -3.10 25.94 13.50
C PRO A 821 -1.77 25.78 14.26
N ALA A 822 -1.14 24.60 14.22
CA ALA A 822 0.15 24.31 14.84
C ALA A 822 1.34 24.75 13.96
N HIS A 823 1.20 24.65 12.64
CA HIS A 823 2.23 25.06 11.67
C HIS A 823 1.82 26.27 10.82
N ASN A 824 1.00 27.17 11.38
CA ASN A 824 0.49 28.33 10.64
C ASN A 824 1.59 29.34 10.27
N PRO A 825 1.92 29.56 8.98
CA PRO A 825 2.96 30.51 8.56
C PRO A 825 2.62 31.96 8.91
N ALA A 826 1.33 32.31 9.01
CA ALA A 826 0.87 33.67 9.34
C ALA A 826 1.27 34.12 10.76
N LEU A 827 1.62 33.18 11.65
CA LEU A 827 2.16 33.52 12.98
C LEU A 827 3.48 34.30 12.88
N ASN A 828 4.27 34.10 11.82
CA ASN A 828 5.55 34.76 11.59
C ASN A 828 5.45 35.96 10.63
N ASP A 829 4.25 36.32 10.15
CA ASP A 829 4.06 37.45 9.25
C ASP A 829 4.24 38.79 9.97
N SER A 830 5.09 39.65 9.40
CA SER A 830 5.48 40.92 10.02
C SER A 830 4.38 42.00 10.03
N GLU A 831 3.44 41.98 9.08
CA GLU A 831 2.31 42.91 9.05
C GLU A 831 1.21 42.48 10.04
N ILE A 832 0.94 41.18 10.15
CA ILE A 832 0.02 40.63 11.16
C ILE A 832 0.55 40.90 12.58
N GLN A 833 1.81 40.58 12.86
CA GLN A 833 2.43 40.85 14.16
C GLN A 833 2.43 42.34 14.53
N LYS A 834 2.60 43.23 13.56
CA LYS A 834 2.51 44.70 13.74
C LYS A 834 1.09 45.17 14.08
N LYS A 835 0.06 44.55 13.50
CA LYS A 835 -1.36 44.81 13.84
C LYS A 835 -1.74 44.30 15.22
N ILE A 836 -1.32 43.08 15.58
CA ILE A 836 -1.55 42.50 16.91
C ILE A 836 -0.94 43.41 17.99
N ARG A 837 0.33 43.77 17.86
CA ARG A 837 1.02 44.73 18.75
C ARG A 837 0.42 46.14 18.75
N LYS A 838 -0.42 46.50 17.77
CA LYS A 838 -1.18 47.75 17.79
C LYS A 838 -2.42 47.59 18.68
N ALA A 839 -3.20 46.54 18.48
CA ALA A 839 -4.38 46.24 19.32
C ALA A 839 -4.01 46.06 20.80
N GLU A 840 -2.91 45.36 21.10
CA GLU A 840 -2.39 45.23 22.48
C GLU A 840 -2.04 46.58 23.12
N ARG A 841 -1.40 47.48 22.37
CA ARG A 841 -1.08 48.85 22.84
C ARG A 841 -2.30 49.75 22.97
N GLU A 842 -3.35 49.51 22.20
CA GLU A 842 -4.68 50.14 22.33
C GLU A 842 -5.53 49.47 23.44
N GLY A 843 -4.93 48.60 24.25
CA GLY A 843 -5.51 48.07 25.48
C GLY A 843 -6.48 46.90 25.28
N VAL A 844 -6.48 46.26 24.11
CA VAL A 844 -7.35 45.11 23.83
C VAL A 844 -6.92 43.90 24.64
N LYS A 845 -7.86 43.32 25.40
CA LYS A 845 -7.72 42.08 26.17
C LYS A 845 -8.72 41.05 25.67
N ILE A 846 -8.31 39.78 25.65
CA ILE A 846 -9.16 38.65 25.24
C ILE A 846 -9.53 37.83 26.48
N THR A 847 -10.81 37.48 26.59
CA THR A 847 -11.34 36.53 27.56
C THR A 847 -11.76 35.25 26.85
N ASP A 848 -11.25 34.11 27.30
CA ASP A 848 -11.52 32.78 26.75
C ASP A 848 -12.57 32.04 27.59
N TYR A 849 -13.51 31.39 26.89
CA TYR A 849 -14.54 30.54 27.46
C TYR A 849 -14.45 29.16 26.78
N PRO A 850 -13.80 28.17 27.42
CA PRO A 850 -13.55 26.86 26.82
C PRO A 850 -14.84 26.06 26.67
N ILE A 851 -14.77 24.98 25.88
CA ILE A 851 -15.87 24.05 25.66
C ILE A 851 -16.47 23.55 27.00
N GLY A 852 -17.81 23.51 27.08
CA GLY A 852 -18.53 23.19 28.32
C GLY A 852 -18.56 24.29 29.39
N SER A 853 -17.87 25.42 29.20
CA SER A 853 -17.88 26.59 30.11
C SER A 853 -18.42 27.84 29.40
N PRO A 854 -19.73 27.92 29.16
CA PRO A 854 -20.34 29.00 28.37
C PRO A 854 -20.18 30.38 29.01
N PRO A 855 -20.13 31.49 28.22
CA PRO A 855 -20.08 32.84 28.77
C PRO A 855 -21.28 33.15 29.69
N PRO A 856 -21.08 33.89 30.80
CA PRO A 856 -22.15 34.34 31.69
C PRO A 856 -23.24 35.11 30.96
N GLU A 857 -24.47 35.11 31.49
CA GLU A 857 -25.63 35.69 30.81
C GLU A 857 -25.48 37.18 30.49
N GLU A 858 -24.95 37.97 31.43
CA GLU A 858 -24.61 39.38 31.23
C GLU A 858 -23.62 39.57 30.06
N MET A 859 -22.65 38.67 29.91
CA MET A 859 -21.66 38.70 28.83
C MET A 859 -22.30 38.36 27.48
N ARG A 860 -23.24 37.40 27.46
CA ARG A 860 -24.00 37.04 26.25
C ARG A 860 -24.87 38.19 25.77
N GLN A 861 -25.65 38.81 26.66
CA GLN A 861 -26.49 39.97 26.36
C GLN A 861 -25.67 41.12 25.76
N LYS A 862 -24.52 41.45 26.36
CA LYS A 862 -23.60 42.47 25.82
C LYS A 862 -23.05 42.11 24.44
N VAL A 863 -22.73 40.83 24.17
CA VAL A 863 -22.34 40.41 22.81
C VAL A 863 -23.50 40.52 21.82
N ASP A 864 -24.72 40.14 22.22
CA ASP A 864 -25.91 40.21 21.35
C ASP A 864 -26.24 41.67 20.96
N GLU A 865 -26.12 42.62 21.89
CA GLU A 865 -26.24 44.06 21.59
C GLU A 865 -25.24 44.52 20.52
N ARG A 866 -23.97 44.08 20.63
CA ARG A 866 -22.91 44.41 19.65
C ARG A 866 -23.13 43.72 18.30
N VAL A 867 -23.68 42.50 18.30
CA VAL A 867 -24.12 41.80 17.09
C VAL A 867 -25.25 42.57 16.41
N GLN A 868 -26.23 43.11 17.14
CA GLN A 868 -27.28 43.95 16.55
C GLN A 868 -26.73 45.27 15.99
N ASP A 869 -25.82 45.95 16.70
CA ASP A 869 -25.15 47.15 16.18
C ASP A 869 -24.37 46.86 14.87
N TRP A 870 -23.69 45.71 14.79
CA TRP A 870 -23.03 45.25 13.57
C TRP A 870 -24.03 44.92 12.45
N LEU A 871 -25.14 44.24 12.76
CA LEU A 871 -26.20 43.89 11.81
C LEU A 871 -26.90 45.13 11.22
N ASN A 872 -26.99 46.22 11.99
CA ASN A 872 -27.56 47.50 11.57
C ASN A 872 -26.58 48.34 10.73
N ASN A 873 -25.28 48.28 11.01
CA ASN A 873 -24.26 49.10 10.33
C ASN A 873 -23.64 48.44 9.08
N ARG A 874 -23.82 47.13 8.87
CA ARG A 874 -23.29 46.40 7.70
C ARG A 874 -23.88 46.92 6.37
N LYS A 875 -23.08 46.90 5.30
CA LYS A 875 -23.47 47.38 3.96
C LYS A 875 -23.25 46.32 2.89
N GLY A 876 -24.28 46.05 2.09
CA GLY A 876 -24.24 45.12 0.96
C GLY A 876 -25.15 43.90 1.16
N LYS A 877 -25.49 43.22 0.06
CA LYS A 877 -26.27 41.97 0.08
C LYS A 877 -25.37 40.81 0.52
N GLN A 878 -25.84 39.98 1.45
CA GLN A 878 -25.08 38.87 1.98
C GLN A 878 -25.39 37.56 1.23
N VAL A 879 -24.42 36.66 1.26
CA VAL A 879 -24.56 35.25 0.88
C VAL A 879 -23.95 34.45 2.03
N HIS A 880 -24.78 33.69 2.75
CA HIS A 880 -24.37 32.85 3.88
C HIS A 880 -25.25 31.60 4.01
N LEU A 881 -24.67 30.55 4.60
CA LEU A 881 -25.41 29.34 4.96
C LEU A 881 -26.15 29.48 6.29
N THR A 882 -25.56 30.20 7.25
CA THR A 882 -26.07 30.37 8.61
C THR A 882 -26.16 31.83 9.02
N ASN A 883 -27.22 32.15 9.75
CA ASN A 883 -27.41 33.40 10.43
C ASN A 883 -26.46 33.52 11.63
N ILE A 884 -26.35 34.71 12.24
CA ILE A 884 -25.55 34.90 13.44
C ILE A 884 -26.38 34.46 14.65
N ARG A 885 -26.12 33.23 15.12
CA ARG A 885 -26.73 32.60 16.30
C ARG A 885 -25.60 32.11 17.22
N PRO A 886 -24.96 33.00 18.00
CA PRO A 886 -23.73 32.66 18.73
C PRO A 886 -23.93 31.52 19.75
N TRP A 887 -25.09 31.51 20.41
CA TRP A 887 -25.44 30.60 21.52
C TRP A 887 -26.21 29.35 21.10
N GLN A 888 -26.38 29.12 19.80
CA GLN A 888 -26.82 27.80 19.33
C GLN A 888 -25.69 26.80 19.57
N ASP A 889 -26.00 25.57 20.01
CA ASP A 889 -25.00 24.50 20.18
C ASP A 889 -23.78 24.90 21.03
N MET A 890 -24.04 25.29 22.29
CA MET A 890 -22.98 25.70 23.22
C MET A 890 -22.14 24.51 23.74
N GLU A 891 -22.65 23.28 23.65
CA GLU A 891 -21.94 22.05 24.07
C GLU A 891 -20.66 21.85 23.24
N HIS A 892 -20.74 22.10 21.93
CA HIS A 892 -19.62 21.91 20.99
C HIS A 892 -18.92 23.23 20.61
N ARG A 893 -19.11 24.31 21.37
CA ARG A 893 -18.51 25.63 21.09
C ARG A 893 -17.63 26.13 22.23
N GLN A 894 -16.59 26.87 21.83
CA GLN A 894 -15.80 27.73 22.71
C GLN A 894 -15.83 29.16 22.16
N TYR A 895 -15.63 30.13 23.04
CA TYR A 895 -15.82 31.55 22.72
C TYR A 895 -14.63 32.37 23.17
N HIS A 896 -14.25 33.34 22.34
CA HIS A 896 -13.21 34.32 22.63
C HIS A 896 -13.83 35.71 22.47
N ILE A 897 -13.70 36.56 23.48
CA ILE A 897 -14.31 37.90 23.52
C ILE A 897 -13.21 38.92 23.74
N ALA A 898 -13.03 39.86 22.80
CA ALA A 898 -12.05 40.94 22.91
C ALA A 898 -12.71 42.23 23.40
N VAL A 899 -12.13 42.83 24.42
CA VAL A 899 -12.61 44.03 25.12
C VAL A 899 -11.50 45.09 25.12
N ASN A 900 -11.83 46.35 24.88
CA ASN A 900 -10.86 47.46 24.90
C ASN A 900 -10.58 47.98 26.33
N GLY A 901 -9.71 48.99 26.45
CA GLY A 901 -9.38 49.62 27.74
C GLY A 901 -10.58 50.24 28.50
N ASP A 902 -11.66 50.60 27.79
CA ASP A 902 -12.87 51.20 28.36
C ASP A 902 -13.93 50.16 28.78
N GLY A 903 -13.67 48.86 28.58
CA GLY A 903 -14.62 47.78 28.87
C GLY A 903 -15.63 47.50 27.75
N LEU A 904 -15.50 48.11 26.57
CA LEU A 904 -16.35 47.87 25.41
C LEU A 904 -15.87 46.65 24.61
N ILE A 905 -16.80 45.77 24.22
CA ILE A 905 -16.50 44.63 23.34
C ILE A 905 -16.23 45.13 21.92
N VAL A 906 -15.05 44.77 21.40
CA VAL A 906 -14.54 45.21 20.09
C VAL A 906 -14.42 44.08 19.07
N ALA A 907 -14.26 42.83 19.50
CA ALA A 907 -14.33 41.68 18.59
C ALA A 907 -14.83 40.41 19.30
N PHE A 908 -15.36 39.47 18.52
CA PHE A 908 -15.92 38.21 19.01
C PHE A 908 -15.57 37.06 18.05
N VAL A 909 -15.08 35.94 18.60
CA VAL A 909 -14.85 34.70 17.85
C VAL A 909 -15.56 33.54 18.55
N ALA A 910 -16.30 32.75 17.78
CA ALA A 910 -16.83 31.47 18.22
C ALA A 910 -16.19 30.35 17.40
N MET A 911 -15.58 29.38 18.06
CA MET A 911 -15.05 28.18 17.43
C MET A 911 -16.02 27.03 17.66
N ALA A 912 -16.45 26.34 16.59
CA ALA A 912 -17.26 25.13 16.68
C ALA A 912 -16.38 23.89 16.52
N GLN A 913 -16.63 22.86 17.32
CA GLN A 913 -15.93 21.59 17.26
C GLN A 913 -16.57 20.70 16.18
N LEU A 914 -15.77 20.26 15.21
CA LEU A 914 -16.19 19.38 14.11
C LEU A 914 -15.75 17.93 14.41
N SER A 915 -15.95 17.00 13.47
CA SER A 915 -15.43 15.63 13.59
C SER A 915 -13.93 15.58 13.94
N PRO A 916 -13.41 14.46 14.48
CA PRO A 916 -11.98 14.24 14.63
C PRO A 916 -11.18 14.34 13.31
N ASP A 917 -11.86 14.24 12.16
CA ASP A 917 -11.27 14.38 10.82
C ASP A 917 -11.27 15.82 10.31
N HIS A 918 -12.29 16.61 10.63
CA HIS A 918 -12.41 18.01 10.18
C HIS A 918 -11.95 19.04 11.21
N GLY A 919 -11.71 18.63 12.47
CA GLY A 919 -11.07 19.41 13.53
C GLY A 919 -11.99 20.45 14.17
N TRP A 920 -11.79 21.73 13.81
CA TRP A 920 -12.57 22.86 14.31
C TRP A 920 -12.97 23.81 13.19
N GLN A 921 -14.01 24.61 13.40
CA GLN A 921 -14.42 25.71 12.54
C GLN A 921 -14.31 27.04 13.27
N VAL A 922 -13.73 28.07 12.64
CA VAL A 922 -13.95 29.48 13.01
C VAL A 922 -15.36 29.85 12.54
N LYS A 923 -16.37 29.55 13.37
CA LYS A 923 -17.79 29.62 13.00
C LYS A 923 -18.27 31.06 12.84
N TYR A 924 -17.86 31.93 13.77
CA TYR A 924 -18.06 33.37 13.69
C TYR A 924 -16.76 34.08 14.04
N SER A 925 -16.44 35.14 13.30
CA SER A 925 -15.35 36.07 13.57
C SER A 925 -15.86 37.47 13.22
N LEU A 926 -16.18 38.27 14.24
CA LEU A 926 -16.83 39.56 14.10
C LEU A 926 -15.94 40.66 14.68
N ASP A 927 -15.68 41.68 13.87
CA ASP A 927 -15.15 42.98 14.28
C ASP A 927 -16.30 43.96 14.46
N PHE A 928 -16.46 44.53 15.65
CA PHE A 928 -17.58 45.42 15.93
C PHE A 928 -17.25 46.89 15.60
N PRO A 929 -18.26 47.76 15.35
CA PRO A 929 -18.02 49.17 15.08
C PRO A 929 -17.16 49.84 16.16
N ASN A 930 -16.21 50.69 15.75
CA ASN A 930 -15.19 51.34 16.61
C ASN A 930 -14.10 50.41 17.19
N ALA A 931 -13.90 49.19 16.65
CA ALA A 931 -12.80 48.33 17.06
C ALA A 931 -11.40 48.91 16.74
N PRO A 932 -10.43 48.79 17.67
CA PRO A 932 -9.01 49.01 17.44
C PRO A 932 -8.47 48.31 16.20
N GLY A 933 -7.62 49.00 15.44
CA GLY A 933 -7.05 48.48 14.20
C GLY A 933 -6.07 47.34 14.48
N GLY A 934 -6.48 46.10 14.17
CA GLY A 934 -5.73 44.87 14.48
C GLY A 934 -6.44 43.94 15.47
N ALA A 935 -7.58 44.34 16.04
CA ALA A 935 -8.30 43.55 17.05
C ALA A 935 -8.81 42.20 16.50
N ILE A 936 -9.24 42.14 15.23
CA ILE A 936 -9.75 40.92 14.60
C ILE A 936 -8.62 39.93 14.27
N GLU A 937 -7.48 40.42 13.78
CA GLU A 937 -6.29 39.58 13.60
C GLU A 937 -5.81 39.03 14.94
N TYR A 938 -5.79 39.83 16.01
CA TYR A 938 -5.38 39.37 17.33
C TYR A 938 -6.27 38.24 17.88
N ILE A 939 -7.59 38.44 17.91
CA ILE A 939 -8.51 37.45 18.50
C ILE A 939 -8.60 36.16 17.69
N VAL A 940 -8.51 36.22 16.35
CA VAL A 940 -8.53 35.02 15.50
C VAL A 940 -7.21 34.26 15.62
N THR A 941 -6.06 34.94 15.62
CA THR A 941 -4.75 34.29 15.82
C THR A 941 -4.65 33.66 17.23
N HIS A 942 -5.21 34.31 18.25
CA HIS A 942 -5.32 33.75 19.60
C HIS A 942 -6.20 32.49 19.64
N ALA A 943 -7.40 32.53 19.05
CA ALA A 943 -8.30 31.38 18.97
C ALA A 943 -7.65 30.16 18.27
N LEU A 944 -6.93 30.38 17.16
CA LEU A 944 -6.16 29.33 16.48
C LEU A 944 -5.07 28.74 17.39
N LYS A 945 -4.35 29.58 18.15
CA LYS A 945 -3.32 29.14 19.09
C LYS A 945 -3.91 28.30 20.24
N VAL A 946 -5.08 28.67 20.76
CA VAL A 946 -5.78 27.92 21.82
C VAL A 946 -6.16 26.51 21.34
N VAL A 947 -6.72 26.35 20.12
CA VAL A 947 -7.02 25.01 19.59
C VAL A 947 -5.77 24.19 19.24
N ALA A 948 -4.69 24.83 18.77
CA ALA A 948 -3.42 24.14 18.55
C ALA A 948 -2.84 23.55 19.85
N GLN A 949 -2.92 24.30 20.96
CA GLN A 949 -2.53 23.82 22.29
C GLN A 949 -3.42 22.65 22.78
N GLY A 950 -4.68 22.63 22.35
CA GLY A 950 -5.61 21.49 22.53
C GLY A 950 -5.40 20.33 21.55
N GLY A 951 -4.32 20.32 20.76
CA GLY A 951 -3.99 19.23 19.83
C GLY A 951 -4.74 19.24 18.50
N ALA A 952 -5.38 20.35 18.11
CA ALA A 952 -6.01 20.47 16.80
C ALA A 952 -4.97 20.54 15.66
N THR A 953 -5.12 19.69 14.64
CA THR A 953 -4.26 19.64 13.45
C THR A 953 -4.86 20.33 12.22
N THR A 954 -6.15 20.67 12.27
CA THR A 954 -6.86 21.37 11.19
C THR A 954 -7.96 22.26 11.78
N VAL A 955 -8.08 23.46 11.22
CA VAL A 955 -9.17 24.41 11.48
C VAL A 955 -9.66 24.93 10.14
N THR A 956 -10.97 25.04 9.93
CA THR A 956 -11.54 25.71 8.75
C THR A 956 -12.23 27.03 9.08
N PHE A 957 -12.17 27.99 8.16
CA PHE A 957 -12.96 29.22 8.20
C PHE A 957 -14.35 29.07 7.57
N GLY A 958 -14.75 27.90 7.08
CA GLY A 958 -15.97 27.73 6.27
C GLY A 958 -15.72 27.99 4.79
N GLY A 959 -16.51 27.34 3.92
CA GLY A 959 -16.48 27.51 2.46
C GLY A 959 -16.34 28.94 1.96
N GLY A 960 -15.33 29.16 1.12
CA GLY A 960 -15.05 30.39 0.37
C GLY A 960 -15.22 30.17 -1.14
N ALA A 961 -15.62 31.21 -1.87
CA ALA A 961 -15.76 31.12 -3.32
C ALA A 961 -14.38 31.00 -3.99
N SER A 962 -14.18 29.96 -4.79
CA SER A 962 -12.90 29.76 -5.46
C SER A 962 -12.72 30.73 -6.63
N SER A 963 -11.50 31.23 -6.82
CA SER A 963 -11.13 32.04 -7.98
C SER A 963 -11.20 31.27 -9.31
N LYS A 964 -11.32 29.94 -9.27
CA LYS A 964 -11.29 29.04 -10.43
C LYS A 964 -12.56 28.19 -10.51
N PHE A 965 -12.95 27.84 -11.75
CA PHE A 965 -13.96 26.82 -12.01
C PHE A 965 -13.22 25.52 -12.36
N THR A 966 -13.45 24.47 -11.59
CA THR A 966 -12.84 23.15 -11.81
C THR A 966 -13.93 22.15 -12.22
N PRO A 967 -13.91 21.61 -13.46
CA PRO A 967 -14.85 20.58 -13.86
C PRO A 967 -14.57 19.28 -13.10
N GLY A 968 -15.61 18.65 -12.56
CA GLY A 968 -15.51 17.33 -11.92
C GLY A 968 -15.98 16.21 -12.85
N HIS A 969 -16.33 15.07 -12.24
CA HIS A 969 -16.84 13.91 -12.93
C HIS A 969 -18.08 14.19 -13.79
N ASN A 970 -18.17 13.46 -14.91
CA ASN A 970 -19.30 13.46 -15.85
C ASN A 970 -19.66 14.81 -16.49
N VAL A 971 -18.78 15.83 -16.40
CA VAL A 971 -18.93 17.13 -17.09
C VAL A 971 -17.80 17.32 -18.11
N LYS A 972 -18.14 17.38 -19.41
CA LYS A 972 -17.16 17.53 -20.51
C LYS A 972 -17.54 18.65 -21.51
N GLY A 973 -16.53 19.17 -22.20
CA GLY A 973 -16.67 19.99 -23.42
C GLY A 973 -17.47 21.28 -23.26
N ALA A 974 -18.49 21.47 -24.10
CA ALA A 974 -19.23 22.72 -24.23
C ALA A 974 -19.92 23.20 -22.92
N ARG A 975 -20.36 22.28 -22.05
CA ARG A 975 -21.00 22.64 -20.77
C ARG A 975 -20.06 23.32 -19.80
N VAL A 976 -18.77 22.94 -19.77
CA VAL A 976 -17.74 23.57 -18.93
C VAL A 976 -17.62 25.07 -19.27
N LYS A 977 -17.59 25.40 -20.57
CA LYS A 977 -17.51 26.79 -21.04
C LYS A 977 -18.73 27.62 -20.63
N VAL A 978 -19.93 27.04 -20.63
CA VAL A 978 -21.17 27.70 -20.21
C VAL A 978 -21.20 27.93 -18.69
N LEU A 979 -20.93 26.89 -17.90
CA LEU A 979 -20.94 26.96 -16.44
C LEU A 979 -19.84 27.89 -15.91
N SER A 980 -18.62 27.81 -16.44
CA SER A 980 -17.52 28.72 -16.09
C SER A 980 -17.86 30.18 -16.39
N LYS A 981 -18.50 30.48 -17.53
CA LYS A 981 -18.94 31.85 -17.87
C LYS A 981 -20.07 32.35 -16.97
N ALA A 982 -21.01 31.48 -16.60
CA ALA A 982 -22.07 31.81 -15.65
C ALA A 982 -21.50 32.11 -14.26
N TYR A 983 -20.60 31.26 -13.76
CA TYR A 983 -19.93 31.47 -12.46
C TYR A 983 -19.14 32.77 -12.43
N LYS A 984 -18.31 33.06 -13.45
CA LYS A 984 -17.55 34.32 -13.53
C LYS A 984 -18.42 35.57 -13.50
N ALA A 985 -19.63 35.52 -14.07
CA ALA A 985 -20.58 36.63 -14.00
C ALA A 985 -21.10 36.79 -12.56
N ILE A 986 -21.57 35.70 -11.93
CA ILE A 986 -22.12 35.70 -10.57
C ILE A 986 -21.08 36.12 -9.52
N ALA A 987 -19.85 35.57 -9.59
CA ALA A 987 -18.78 35.87 -8.66
C ALA A 987 -18.34 37.34 -8.72
N THR A 988 -18.33 37.93 -9.92
CA THR A 988 -18.04 39.36 -10.12
C THR A 988 -19.17 40.26 -9.61
N GLU A 989 -20.43 39.91 -9.89
CA GLU A 989 -21.61 40.68 -9.48
C GLU A 989 -21.80 40.68 -7.95
N LEU A 990 -21.51 39.55 -7.29
CA LEU A 990 -21.67 39.37 -5.84
C LEU A 990 -20.36 39.56 -5.04
N LYS A 991 -19.25 39.95 -5.68
CA LYS A 991 -17.92 40.18 -5.06
C LYS A 991 -17.44 39.04 -4.13
N LEU A 992 -17.69 37.78 -4.52
CA LEU A 992 -17.55 36.63 -3.62
C LEU A 992 -16.10 36.33 -3.19
N THR A 993 -15.10 36.85 -3.90
CA THR A 993 -13.66 36.57 -3.66
C THR A 993 -13.03 37.41 -2.54
N ASN A 994 -13.64 38.53 -2.15
CA ASN A 994 -13.02 39.47 -1.20
C ASN A 994 -12.80 38.89 0.22
N LYS A 995 -13.57 37.85 0.61
CA LYS A 995 -13.40 37.17 1.91
C LYS A 995 -12.25 36.16 1.90
N THR A 996 -11.95 35.59 0.74
CA THR A 996 -10.87 34.60 0.53
C THR A 996 -9.52 35.22 0.88
N GLU A 997 -9.23 36.42 0.38
CA GLU A 997 -7.96 37.15 0.58
C GLU A 997 -7.60 37.46 2.04
N PHE A 998 -8.59 37.58 2.93
CA PHE A 998 -8.32 37.80 4.37
C PHE A 998 -7.88 36.51 5.05
N ARG A 999 -8.48 35.37 4.68
CA ARG A 999 -8.20 34.06 5.28
C ARG A 999 -6.89 33.47 4.76
N GLU A 1000 -6.57 33.69 3.48
CA GLU A 1000 -5.24 33.38 2.91
C GLU A 1000 -4.12 34.05 3.69
N LYS A 1001 -4.29 35.32 4.10
CA LYS A 1001 -3.30 36.04 4.95
C LYS A 1001 -3.16 35.42 6.34
N LEU A 1002 -4.21 34.79 6.86
CA LEU A 1002 -4.18 34.02 8.12
C LEU A 1002 -3.65 32.58 7.94
N GLY A 1003 -3.10 32.24 6.77
CA GLY A 1003 -2.48 30.95 6.48
C GLY A 1003 -3.44 29.89 5.92
N ALA A 1004 -4.68 30.27 5.56
CA ALA A 1004 -5.65 29.32 5.02
C ALA A 1004 -5.34 28.90 3.57
N THR A 1005 -5.57 27.63 3.26
CA THR A 1005 -5.48 27.00 1.94
C THR A 1005 -6.85 26.45 1.51
N ASP A 1006 -7.07 26.38 0.19
CA ASP A 1006 -8.33 25.90 -0.40
C ASP A 1006 -8.37 24.36 -0.45
N ASP A 1007 -9.32 23.76 0.29
CA ASP A 1007 -9.72 22.34 0.22
C ASP A 1007 -10.97 22.19 -0.67
N PRO A 1008 -10.92 21.57 -1.86
CA PRO A 1008 -12.00 21.64 -2.85
C PRO A 1008 -13.35 21.07 -2.39
N SER A 1009 -14.42 21.87 -2.50
CA SER A 1009 -15.80 21.42 -2.28
C SER A 1009 -16.59 21.38 -3.59
N TYR A 1010 -17.53 20.45 -3.70
CA TYR A 1010 -18.18 20.13 -4.98
C TYR A 1010 -19.69 20.41 -4.98
N ILE A 1011 -20.21 20.76 -6.16
CA ILE A 1011 -21.64 20.83 -6.47
C ILE A 1011 -21.98 19.64 -7.36
N CYS A 1012 -22.84 18.76 -6.85
CA CYS A 1012 -23.24 17.51 -7.47
C CYS A 1012 -24.74 17.56 -7.84
N TYR A 1013 -25.07 17.12 -9.05
CA TYR A 1013 -26.45 17.10 -9.53
C TYR A 1013 -26.73 15.92 -10.47
N PRO A 1014 -27.96 15.36 -10.46
CA PRO A 1014 -28.32 14.26 -11.36
C PRO A 1014 -28.29 14.71 -12.83
N PRO A 1015 -28.18 13.77 -13.79
CA PRO A 1015 -28.32 14.07 -15.21
C PRO A 1015 -29.60 14.90 -15.48
N HIS A 1016 -29.42 16.03 -16.17
CA HIS A 1016 -30.48 17.01 -16.49
C HIS A 1016 -31.03 17.82 -15.30
N GLY A 1017 -30.49 17.66 -14.09
CA GLY A 1017 -30.94 18.40 -12.89
C GLY A 1017 -30.65 19.91 -12.91
N LEU A 1018 -29.46 20.33 -13.38
CA LEU A 1018 -29.04 21.74 -13.35
C LEU A 1018 -29.56 22.54 -14.58
N GLY A 1019 -30.86 22.79 -14.60
CA GLY A 1019 -31.51 23.74 -15.52
C GLY A 1019 -31.57 25.17 -14.97
N PRO A 1020 -32.11 26.15 -15.73
CA PRO A 1020 -32.22 27.54 -15.26
C PRO A 1020 -33.09 27.71 -14.00
N LEU A 1021 -34.09 26.84 -13.79
CA LEU A 1021 -34.87 26.79 -12.54
C LEU A 1021 -34.04 26.29 -11.34
N ALA A 1022 -33.15 25.33 -11.55
CA ALA A 1022 -32.24 24.86 -10.49
C ALA A 1022 -31.21 25.93 -10.11
N VAL A 1023 -30.69 26.68 -11.11
CA VAL A 1023 -29.82 27.84 -10.84
C VAL A 1023 -30.58 28.93 -10.08
N LYS A 1024 -31.84 29.20 -10.41
CA LYS A 1024 -32.70 30.10 -9.60
C LYS A 1024 -32.88 29.58 -8.18
N ALA A 1025 -33.19 28.31 -7.97
CA ALA A 1025 -33.36 27.72 -6.65
C ALA A 1025 -32.09 27.86 -5.78
N ILE A 1026 -30.91 27.59 -6.36
CA ILE A 1026 -29.61 27.80 -5.68
C ILE A 1026 -29.40 29.28 -5.33
N LEU A 1027 -29.66 30.21 -6.25
CA LEU A 1027 -29.52 31.65 -5.99
C LEU A 1027 -30.52 32.18 -4.95
N ASN A 1028 -31.73 31.60 -4.91
CA ASN A 1028 -32.75 31.92 -3.91
C ASN A 1028 -32.36 31.39 -2.52
N PHE A 1029 -31.86 30.15 -2.42
CA PHE A 1029 -31.37 29.56 -1.17
C PHE A 1029 -30.24 30.37 -0.50
N PHE A 1030 -29.38 30.98 -1.33
CA PHE A 1030 -28.23 31.79 -0.89
C PHE A 1030 -28.52 33.29 -0.74
N GLY A 1031 -29.70 33.77 -1.13
CA GLY A 1031 -30.06 35.18 -1.01
C GLY A 1031 -30.67 35.50 0.36
N ASP A 1032 -30.36 36.68 0.90
CA ASP A 1032 -31.12 37.23 2.03
C ASP A 1032 -32.62 37.23 1.70
N GLU A 1033 -33.43 36.61 2.57
CA GLU A 1033 -34.85 36.95 2.69
C GLU A 1033 -34.92 38.39 3.19
N SER A 1034 -35.58 39.26 2.43
CA SER A 1034 -35.95 40.58 2.94
C SER A 1034 -36.91 40.37 4.10
N GLN A 1035 -36.60 40.98 5.26
CA GLN A 1035 -37.56 41.18 6.33
C GLN A 1035 -38.65 42.14 5.83
N GLU A 1036 -39.66 41.58 5.17
CA GLU A 1036 -41.01 42.12 5.15
C GLU A 1036 -41.81 41.31 6.19
N GLU A 1037 -42.64 41.99 6.98
CA GLU A 1037 -43.37 41.47 8.15
C GLU A 1037 -44.38 40.36 7.84
#